data_AF-A0A7J7S2I8-F1
#
_entry.id   AF-A0A7J7S2I8-F1
#
_cell.length_a   1.000
_cell.length_b   1.000
_cell.length_c   1.000
_cell.angle_alpha   90.00
_cell.angle_beta   90.00
_cell.angle_gamma   90.00
#
_symmetry.space_group_name_H-M   'P 1'
#
loop_
_entity.id
_entity.type
_entity.pdbx_description
1 polymer ?
#
loop_
_entity_poly.entity_id
_entity_poly.type
_entity_poly.pdbx_seq_one_letter_code
_entity_poly.pdbx_strand_id
1 'polypeptide(L)'
;MDVYRTPAAALDGLVASSLQPPAEFVGTVRRALGDLGAALRERGGRPGPGPGPGAAAPAWRVLKIAKGGSSGRGTALRGGCDSELVVFLDCFKSYEDQRALQTEILKEMRVLVGSWWQKPVPGLSLKFLKQDTPGALQFRLASTDLENWMDISLVPAFDALGQLSSSVKPKPQVYATLLESGCQKGEHAACFAELRRNFMNTRPAKLKNLILLVKHWHRQVCPKAGQNQMPPAYALELLTIFAWEQGCGKEAFSLAQGLRTVLGLIQQYQHLCVFWTTNYSCEDPAVKKFLQRQLEGPRPVILDPADPTWDVGNGAAWRWDLLAQEAESCYDSPCFLQAAGGAVQPWEGPGLPRTGRSGVDHPILRDSAQRTPTDSSSVDAGCSRAGDRRPSCPAPGPSVDGITPGTPEGVPGLSQVPAKELDRFIQDHLKPSPQFQKQVSKAVDGILGRLRENCVYKASRVGKGGSFGRGTDLRGGCDAELVIFLNCFENYKDQGPRRAEILADMRDQLESWWRDPVPGLTLNFPEQTMTKALQFQLMSPALASWVDVSLLPVFDAVGQLSAGTKPDPKIYRTLLDSGCQDGEHRACFAELRRSFVNSRPTKLKSLILLVKHWHRQVAARNKGERPARASLPPAYALELLTIFAWEQGSGKDRFSTAEGLRTVLGLVQQHRQLCVFWTVNYSSEDPALRAHLLGQLRKPRPLILDPADPTWNVGLGSWELLAQEAAALETQACFMSADGTPVQPWDVMPTLLYQTPARDLDKFISDFLQPNRQFLAQVNKAVDTICSFLRENCFQNSPIKVLKVVKGGSSAKGTALRGRSDADLVVFLSCFGQFTEQGSTRAEVISEIRAQLEVCKRARQFEVKFNLPKWENPRVLSFSLTSQTMLDQSVDFDVLPAFDALGQLAPGSRPPPQVYVDLIRSYNTPGEYSSCFTELQRDFVVDRPTKLKSLIRLVKHWYRQCKKMPKGKGSLPPQHGLELLTVYAWEQGGQDPQFGMAEGFRTVLELVTQYRQLCVYWTVNYSREDQTVKDFLEQQLRKPRPIILDPADPTGNLGPNARWDLLAKEAAACMSSLCCIDRDGTPIQPWPVRAAV
;
A
#
# COMPACT_ATOMS: atom_id res chain seq x y z
N MET A 1 -18.05 -10.33 35.19
CA MET A 1 -17.65 -9.81 33.87
C MET A 1 -16.43 -10.59 33.44
N ASP A 2 -16.44 -11.16 32.23
CA ASP A 2 -15.30 -11.96 31.73
C ASP A 2 -14.01 -11.13 31.64
N VAL A 3 -14.16 -9.82 31.40
CA VAL A 3 -13.07 -8.84 31.49
C VAL A 3 -12.44 -8.86 32.89
N TYR A 4 -13.23 -8.76 33.96
CA TYR A 4 -12.72 -8.68 35.33
C TYR A 4 -12.02 -9.95 35.80
N ARG A 5 -12.46 -11.13 35.33
CA ARG A 5 -11.84 -12.42 35.68
C ARG A 5 -10.54 -12.68 34.90
N THR A 6 -10.28 -11.95 33.83
CA THR A 6 -9.11 -12.14 32.98
C THR A 6 -7.93 -11.35 33.52
N PRO A 7 -6.77 -11.98 33.83
CA PRO A 7 -5.58 -11.27 34.27
C PRO A 7 -5.11 -10.23 33.25
N ALA A 8 -4.49 -9.14 33.72
CA ALA A 8 -4.00 -8.04 32.87
C ALA A 8 -3.17 -8.51 31.66
N ALA A 9 -2.30 -9.52 31.85
CA ALA A 9 -1.45 -10.08 30.80
C ALA A 9 -2.20 -10.94 29.75
N ALA A 10 -3.40 -11.41 30.07
CA ALA A 10 -4.21 -12.29 29.23
C ALA A 10 -5.30 -11.54 28.44
N LEU A 11 -5.44 -10.22 28.63
CA LEU A 11 -6.45 -9.41 27.93
C LEU A 11 -6.26 -9.41 26.41
N ASP A 12 -5.02 -9.42 25.92
CA ASP A 12 -4.73 -9.56 24.47
C ASP A 12 -5.26 -10.91 23.94
N GLY A 13 -5.16 -11.98 24.74
CA GLY A 13 -5.73 -13.30 24.41
C GLY A 13 -7.25 -13.30 24.37
N LEU A 14 -7.91 -12.67 25.35
CA LEU A 14 -9.37 -12.53 25.40
C LEU A 14 -9.92 -11.79 24.17
N VAL A 15 -9.26 -10.71 23.74
CA VAL A 15 -9.67 -9.97 22.54
C VAL A 15 -9.59 -10.85 21.30
N ALA A 16 -8.49 -11.60 21.15
CA ALA A 16 -8.24 -12.44 19.99
C ALA A 16 -9.18 -13.66 19.90
N SER A 17 -9.50 -14.29 21.03
CA SER A 17 -10.32 -15.52 21.05
C SER A 17 -11.82 -15.27 21.11
N SER A 18 -12.26 -14.18 21.76
CA SER A 18 -13.65 -14.03 22.17
C SER A 18 -14.35 -12.76 21.71
N LEU A 19 -13.61 -11.69 21.38
CA LEU A 19 -14.24 -10.39 21.10
C LEU A 19 -14.38 -10.06 19.61
N GLN A 20 -13.55 -10.66 18.75
CA GLN A 20 -13.62 -10.45 17.31
C GLN A 20 -14.73 -11.30 16.66
N PRO A 21 -15.55 -10.74 15.75
CA PRO A 21 -16.56 -11.51 15.04
C PRO A 21 -15.91 -12.58 14.15
N PRO A 22 -16.52 -13.78 14.01
CA PRO A 22 -16.02 -14.82 13.12
C PRO A 22 -15.88 -14.32 11.68
N ALA A 23 -14.75 -14.64 11.03
CA ALA A 23 -14.47 -14.19 9.67
C ALA A 23 -15.55 -14.66 8.66
N GLU A 24 -16.11 -15.85 8.87
CA GLU A 24 -17.17 -16.42 8.03
C GLU A 24 -18.48 -15.62 8.13
N PHE A 25 -18.90 -15.26 9.35
CA PHE A 25 -20.08 -14.42 9.57
C PHE A 25 -19.91 -13.05 8.91
N VAL A 26 -18.77 -12.39 9.14
CA VAL A 26 -18.45 -11.08 8.54
C VAL A 26 -18.40 -11.17 7.02
N GLY A 27 -17.82 -12.25 6.47
CA GLY A 27 -17.75 -12.48 5.03
C GLY A 27 -19.12 -12.67 4.38
N THR A 28 -20.03 -13.39 5.06
CA THR A 28 -21.38 -13.66 4.57
C THR A 28 -22.26 -12.43 4.64
N VAL A 29 -22.24 -11.69 5.75
CA VAL A 29 -22.98 -10.41 5.88
C VAL A 29 -22.42 -9.36 4.91
N ARG A 30 -21.10 -9.32 4.67
CA ARG A 30 -20.49 -8.41 3.70
C ARG A 30 -20.98 -8.65 2.27
N ARG A 31 -21.13 -9.91 1.88
CA ARG A 31 -21.71 -10.30 0.57
C ARG A 31 -23.17 -9.89 0.49
N ALA A 32 -23.97 -10.23 1.49
CA ALA A 32 -25.39 -9.85 1.57
C ALA A 32 -25.59 -8.32 1.44
N LEU A 33 -24.81 -7.52 2.17
CA LEU A 33 -24.86 -6.05 2.07
C LEU A 33 -24.35 -5.52 0.72
N GLY A 34 -23.46 -6.24 0.04
CA GLY A 34 -23.02 -5.93 -1.32
C GLY A 34 -24.15 -6.15 -2.33
N ASP A 35 -24.85 -7.27 -2.20
CA ASP A 35 -25.99 -7.63 -3.06
C ASP A 35 -27.18 -6.69 -2.83
N LEU A 36 -27.48 -6.34 -1.58
CA LEU A 36 -28.47 -5.31 -1.26
C LEU A 36 -28.09 -3.96 -1.88
N GLY A 37 -26.80 -3.59 -1.80
CA GLY A 37 -26.29 -2.37 -2.43
C GLY A 37 -26.41 -2.38 -3.97
N ALA A 38 -26.30 -3.54 -4.61
CA ALA A 38 -26.55 -3.70 -6.04
C ALA A 38 -28.04 -3.55 -6.36
N ALA A 39 -28.91 -4.23 -5.60
CA ALA A 39 -30.37 -4.14 -5.76
C ALA A 39 -30.90 -2.70 -5.62
N LEU A 40 -30.37 -1.94 -4.64
CA LEU A 40 -30.71 -0.53 -4.46
C LEU A 40 -30.29 0.35 -5.66
N ARG A 41 -29.17 0.02 -6.32
CA ARG A 41 -28.70 0.74 -7.52
C ARG A 41 -29.48 0.38 -8.78
N GLU A 42 -29.88 -0.88 -8.92
CA GLU A 42 -30.61 -1.38 -10.09
C GLU A 42 -32.06 -0.88 -10.14
N ARG A 43 -32.73 -0.76 -8.98
CA ARG A 43 -34.17 -0.48 -8.92
C ARG A 43 -34.53 0.99 -8.64
N GLY A 44 -33.63 1.80 -8.06
CA GLY A 44 -33.88 3.23 -7.81
C GLY A 44 -34.15 4.06 -9.09
N GLY A 45 -33.78 3.56 -10.27
CA GLY A 45 -33.99 4.25 -11.55
C GLY A 45 -35.26 3.87 -12.33
N ARG A 46 -36.17 3.02 -11.81
CA ARG A 46 -37.39 2.60 -12.54
C ARG A 46 -38.65 3.09 -11.83
N PRO A 47 -39.62 3.72 -12.53
CA PRO A 47 -40.96 3.94 -11.99
C PRO A 47 -41.59 2.60 -11.61
N GLY A 48 -42.06 2.45 -10.37
CA GLY A 48 -42.75 1.24 -9.93
C GLY A 48 -44.14 1.10 -10.58
N PRO A 49 -44.66 -0.13 -10.79
CA PRO A 49 -46.01 -0.32 -11.30
C PRO A 49 -47.06 -0.29 -10.17
N GLY A 50 -47.91 0.75 -10.17
CA GLY A 50 -49.28 0.79 -9.60
C GLY A 50 -49.50 1.70 -8.37
N PRO A 51 -50.75 2.05 -7.99
CA PRO A 51 -51.98 2.28 -8.78
C PRO A 51 -52.51 3.74 -8.64
N GLY A 52 -53.15 4.26 -9.69
CA GLY A 52 -54.02 5.46 -9.61
C GLY A 52 -53.35 6.82 -9.92
N PRO A 53 -54.04 7.74 -10.63
CA PRO A 53 -53.49 9.05 -10.97
C PRO A 53 -53.59 9.99 -9.76
N GLY A 54 -52.47 10.37 -9.16
CA GLY A 54 -52.49 11.38 -8.08
C GLY A 54 -51.20 11.67 -7.32
N ALA A 55 -50.19 10.81 -7.31
CA ALA A 55 -48.89 11.11 -6.68
C ALA A 55 -47.76 10.39 -7.41
N ALA A 56 -46.91 11.14 -8.11
CA ALA A 56 -45.69 10.61 -8.71
C ALA A 56 -44.63 10.44 -7.62
N ALA A 57 -44.30 9.20 -7.26
CA ALA A 57 -43.20 8.91 -6.36
C ALA A 57 -41.87 9.45 -6.94
N PRO A 58 -41.02 10.12 -6.14
CA PRO A 58 -39.78 10.71 -6.63
C PRO A 58 -38.79 9.63 -7.04
N ALA A 59 -38.42 9.57 -8.32
CA ALA A 59 -37.38 8.68 -8.80
C ALA A 59 -36.01 9.11 -8.23
N TRP A 60 -35.34 8.23 -7.46
CA TRP A 60 -34.04 8.51 -6.84
C TRP A 60 -32.95 7.57 -7.35
N ARG A 61 -31.82 8.12 -7.80
CA ARG A 61 -30.63 7.34 -8.16
C ARG A 61 -29.64 7.33 -7.02
N VAL A 62 -29.08 6.14 -6.75
CA VAL A 62 -27.98 5.99 -5.81
C VAL A 62 -26.68 6.52 -6.41
N LEU A 63 -26.15 7.61 -5.85
CA LEU A 63 -24.85 8.21 -6.22
C LEU A 63 -23.68 7.37 -5.70
N LYS A 64 -23.72 7.02 -4.41
CA LYS A 64 -22.72 6.19 -3.73
C LYS A 64 -23.34 5.51 -2.51
N ILE A 65 -22.70 4.45 -2.05
CA ILE A 65 -23.09 3.76 -0.81
C ILE A 65 -21.85 3.69 0.08
N ALA A 66 -21.95 4.22 1.30
CA ALA A 66 -20.89 4.15 2.31
C ALA A 66 -21.29 3.20 3.44
N LYS A 67 -20.29 2.54 4.02
CA LYS A 67 -20.46 1.63 5.17
C LYS A 67 -19.98 2.34 6.42
N GLY A 68 -20.88 2.76 7.29
CA GLY A 68 -20.63 3.28 8.63
C GLY A 68 -20.88 2.21 9.71
N GLY A 69 -21.29 2.64 10.90
CA GLY A 69 -21.45 1.75 12.05
C GLY A 69 -20.14 1.12 12.55
N SER A 70 -20.22 0.30 13.60
CA SER A 70 -19.03 -0.37 14.14
C SER A 70 -18.37 -1.33 13.15
N SER A 71 -19.16 -1.96 12.27
CA SER A 71 -18.66 -2.76 11.15
C SER A 71 -17.80 -1.93 10.17
N GLY A 72 -18.28 -0.77 9.73
CA GLY A 72 -17.54 0.11 8.81
C GLY A 72 -16.29 0.74 9.44
N ARG A 73 -16.36 1.06 10.73
CA ARG A 73 -15.26 1.60 11.55
C ARG A 73 -14.20 0.55 11.95
N GLY A 74 -14.49 -0.73 11.77
CA GLY A 74 -13.59 -1.83 12.15
C GLY A 74 -13.54 -2.07 13.66
N THR A 75 -14.62 -1.77 14.37
CA THR A 75 -14.77 -1.89 15.83
C THR A 75 -15.97 -2.78 16.21
N ALA A 76 -16.37 -3.70 15.32
CA ALA A 76 -17.47 -4.65 15.53
C ALA A 76 -17.08 -5.76 16.53
N LEU A 77 -18.00 -6.12 17.42
CA LEU A 77 -17.84 -7.17 18.42
C LEU A 77 -18.53 -8.48 18.01
N ARG A 78 -17.99 -9.61 18.47
CA ARG A 78 -18.66 -10.92 18.44
C ARG A 78 -19.98 -10.88 19.22
N GLY A 79 -20.95 -11.71 18.85
CA GLY A 79 -22.22 -11.82 19.58
C GLY A 79 -23.10 -10.58 19.48
N GLY A 80 -23.10 -9.92 18.32
CA GLY A 80 -23.91 -8.73 18.03
C GLY A 80 -23.08 -7.50 17.69
N CYS A 81 -23.31 -6.89 16.53
CA CYS A 81 -22.68 -5.65 16.11
C CYS A 81 -23.64 -4.80 15.28
N ASP A 82 -23.27 -3.55 15.00
CA ASP A 82 -24.04 -2.63 14.17
C ASP A 82 -23.31 -2.30 12.86
N SER A 83 -24.09 -2.07 11.81
CA SER A 83 -23.60 -1.60 10.52
C SER A 83 -24.54 -0.53 9.97
N GLU A 84 -23.98 0.60 9.59
CA GLU A 84 -24.75 1.67 8.96
C GLU A 84 -24.49 1.60 7.45
N LEU A 85 -25.55 1.50 6.66
CA LEU A 85 -25.46 1.54 5.20
C LEU A 85 -26.03 2.88 4.73
N VAL A 86 -25.13 3.84 4.49
CA VAL A 86 -25.51 5.18 4.05
C VAL A 86 -25.65 5.18 2.53
N VAL A 87 -26.84 5.48 2.06
CA VAL A 87 -27.20 5.51 0.63
C VAL A 87 -27.32 6.97 0.21
N PHE A 88 -26.35 7.45 -0.56
CA PHE A 88 -26.37 8.81 -1.05
C PHE A 88 -27.22 8.89 -2.31
N LEU A 89 -28.22 9.78 -2.30
CA LEU A 89 -29.21 9.88 -3.36
C LEU A 89 -29.08 11.19 -4.12
N ASP A 90 -29.31 11.15 -5.42
CA ASP A 90 -29.24 12.33 -6.29
C ASP A 90 -30.40 13.30 -6.11
N CYS A 91 -31.53 12.84 -5.57
CA CYS A 91 -32.71 13.66 -5.29
C CYS A 91 -32.48 14.65 -4.14
N PHE A 92 -31.53 14.41 -3.24
CA PHE A 92 -31.17 15.38 -2.20
C PHE A 92 -30.15 16.38 -2.76
N LYS A 93 -30.51 17.67 -2.80
CA LYS A 93 -29.61 18.78 -3.21
C LYS A 93 -29.16 19.62 -2.02
N SER A 94 -29.84 19.51 -0.89
CA SER A 94 -29.57 20.20 0.37
C SER A 94 -29.78 19.29 1.59
N TYR A 95 -29.43 19.78 2.78
CA TYR A 95 -29.71 19.08 4.05
C TYR A 95 -31.22 19.05 4.34
N GLU A 96 -31.93 20.10 3.95
CA GLU A 96 -33.38 20.27 4.09
C GLU A 96 -34.16 19.29 3.21
N ASP A 97 -33.68 19.04 1.98
CA ASP A 97 -34.29 18.05 1.08
C ASP A 97 -34.26 16.65 1.68
N GLN A 98 -33.16 16.32 2.39
CA GLN A 98 -33.05 15.06 3.11
C GLN A 98 -34.15 14.96 4.16
N ARG A 99 -34.38 16.00 4.97
CA ARG A 99 -35.45 15.99 5.97
C ARG A 99 -36.84 15.84 5.35
N ALA A 100 -37.10 16.51 4.24
CA ALA A 100 -38.42 16.52 3.60
C ALA A 100 -38.79 15.17 2.95
N LEU A 101 -37.85 14.53 2.24
CA LEU A 101 -38.12 13.36 1.39
C LEU A 101 -37.75 12.02 2.05
N GLN A 102 -37.03 12.02 3.17
CA GLN A 102 -36.49 10.81 3.80
C GLN A 102 -37.57 9.80 4.22
N THR A 103 -38.73 10.24 4.70
CA THR A 103 -39.78 9.31 5.17
C THR A 103 -40.40 8.52 4.02
N GLU A 104 -40.62 9.15 2.86
CA GLU A 104 -41.14 8.49 1.66
C GLU A 104 -40.13 7.49 1.10
N ILE A 105 -38.87 7.91 0.96
CA ILE A 105 -37.77 7.07 0.47
C ILE A 105 -37.55 5.85 1.37
N LEU A 106 -37.66 5.99 2.69
CA LEU A 106 -37.54 4.86 3.61
C LEU A 106 -38.67 3.84 3.48
N LYS A 107 -39.90 4.28 3.13
CA LYS A 107 -41.01 3.35 2.84
C LYS A 107 -40.69 2.50 1.62
N GLU A 108 -40.17 3.12 0.55
CA GLU A 108 -39.77 2.39 -0.65
C GLU A 108 -38.58 1.45 -0.39
N MET A 109 -37.55 1.93 0.29
CA MET A 109 -36.40 1.11 0.67
C MET A 109 -36.82 -0.11 1.51
N ARG A 110 -37.86 0.02 2.35
CA ARG A 110 -38.42 -1.12 3.10
C ARG A 110 -39.02 -2.18 2.20
N VAL A 111 -39.78 -1.77 1.18
CA VAL A 111 -40.33 -2.69 0.17
C VAL A 111 -39.19 -3.36 -0.62
N LEU A 112 -38.15 -2.60 -0.96
CA LEU A 112 -36.98 -3.11 -1.67
C LEU A 112 -36.20 -4.14 -0.86
N VAL A 113 -35.96 -3.89 0.43
CA VAL A 113 -35.30 -4.85 1.33
C VAL A 113 -36.15 -6.13 1.45
N GLY A 114 -37.47 -6.00 1.57
CA GLY A 114 -38.38 -7.16 1.59
C GLY A 114 -38.36 -7.96 0.28
N SER A 115 -38.31 -7.28 -0.86
CA SER A 115 -38.19 -7.91 -2.19
C SER A 115 -36.83 -8.56 -2.41
N TRP A 116 -35.74 -7.92 -1.94
CA TRP A 116 -34.38 -8.45 -2.00
C TRP A 116 -34.26 -9.75 -1.22
N TRP A 117 -34.93 -9.86 -0.07
CA TRP A 117 -34.88 -11.04 0.78
C TRP A 117 -35.72 -12.25 0.30
N GLN A 118 -36.41 -12.15 -0.86
CA GLN A 118 -37.12 -13.28 -1.47
C GLN A 118 -36.18 -14.42 -1.91
N LYS A 119 -34.88 -14.12 -2.09
CA LYS A 119 -33.81 -15.11 -2.26
C LYS A 119 -32.86 -15.00 -1.07
N PRO A 120 -33.13 -15.70 0.06
CA PRO A 120 -32.35 -15.53 1.27
C PRO A 120 -30.90 -15.97 1.06
N VAL A 121 -29.97 -15.25 1.67
CA VAL A 121 -28.56 -15.62 1.65
C VAL A 121 -28.36 -16.83 2.56
N PRO A 122 -27.80 -17.97 2.06
CA PRO A 122 -27.59 -19.15 2.88
C PRO A 122 -26.79 -18.84 4.15
N GLY A 123 -27.28 -19.31 5.30
CA GLY A 123 -26.65 -19.10 6.60
C GLY A 123 -27.03 -17.80 7.33
N LEU A 124 -27.94 -16.99 6.78
CA LEU A 124 -28.46 -15.77 7.43
C LEU A 124 -29.99 -15.74 7.49
N SER A 125 -30.52 -15.13 8.56
CA SER A 125 -31.93 -14.79 8.73
C SER A 125 -32.11 -13.27 8.81
N LEU A 126 -33.21 -12.75 8.25
CA LEU A 126 -33.56 -11.33 8.30
C LEU A 126 -34.72 -11.11 9.28
N LYS A 127 -34.57 -10.13 10.17
CA LYS A 127 -35.64 -9.66 11.05
C LYS A 127 -35.72 -8.14 11.03
N PHE A 128 -36.85 -7.56 10.66
CA PHE A 128 -37.07 -6.13 10.83
C PHE A 128 -37.18 -5.77 12.32
N LEU A 129 -36.49 -4.71 12.73
CA LEU A 129 -36.54 -4.22 14.11
C LEU A 129 -37.65 -3.16 14.25
N LYS A 130 -38.08 -2.89 15.49
CA LYS A 130 -39.00 -1.79 15.77
C LYS A 130 -38.28 -0.49 15.40
N GLN A 131 -38.91 0.36 14.58
CA GLN A 131 -38.30 1.61 14.13
C GLN A 131 -38.34 2.63 15.26
N ASP A 132 -37.30 2.61 16.10
CA ASP A 132 -37.15 3.53 17.22
C ASP A 132 -36.33 4.77 16.84
N THR A 133 -35.70 4.79 15.65
CA THR A 133 -34.87 5.90 15.16
C THR A 133 -35.50 6.56 13.93
N PRO A 134 -35.95 7.82 14.02
CA PRO A 134 -36.39 8.59 12.86
C PRO A 134 -35.28 8.66 11.81
N GLY A 135 -35.61 8.47 10.54
CA GLY A 135 -34.66 8.64 9.44
C GLY A 135 -33.79 7.42 9.07
N ALA A 136 -34.01 6.26 9.69
CA ALA A 136 -33.33 5.01 9.32
C ALA A 136 -34.30 3.82 9.20
N LEU A 137 -34.01 2.90 8.28
CA LEU A 137 -34.64 1.59 8.22
C LEU A 137 -33.74 0.56 8.92
N GLN A 138 -34.23 -0.01 10.01
CA GLN A 138 -33.47 -0.94 10.84
C GLN A 138 -33.91 -2.39 10.64
N PHE A 139 -32.95 -3.26 10.37
CA PHE A 139 -33.16 -4.70 10.26
C PHE A 139 -31.92 -5.47 10.72
N ARG A 140 -32.12 -6.68 11.22
CA ARG A 140 -31.09 -7.57 11.73
C ARG A 140 -30.81 -8.68 10.73
N LEU A 141 -29.54 -8.92 10.45
CA LEU A 141 -29.05 -10.16 9.83
C LEU A 141 -28.39 -11.02 10.91
N ALA A 142 -28.96 -12.19 11.20
CA ALA A 142 -28.44 -13.13 12.21
C ALA A 142 -28.00 -14.44 11.56
N SER A 143 -26.92 -15.04 12.07
CA SER A 143 -26.52 -16.40 11.72
C SER A 143 -27.60 -17.41 12.13
N THR A 144 -27.61 -18.56 11.47
CA THR A 144 -28.59 -19.64 11.73
C THR A 144 -28.47 -20.24 13.14
N ASP A 145 -27.28 -20.21 13.73
CA ASP A 145 -27.02 -20.61 15.13
C ASP A 145 -27.42 -19.53 16.16
N LEU A 146 -27.82 -18.33 15.69
CA LEU A 146 -28.13 -17.13 16.48
C LEU A 146 -26.98 -16.64 17.38
N GLU A 147 -25.77 -17.19 17.24
CA GLU A 147 -24.61 -16.77 18.02
C GLU A 147 -24.09 -15.40 17.59
N ASN A 148 -24.31 -15.01 16.33
CA ASN A 148 -23.82 -13.75 15.78
C ASN A 148 -24.91 -13.04 14.99
N TRP A 149 -25.06 -11.74 15.23
CA TRP A 149 -25.98 -10.90 14.46
C TRP A 149 -25.37 -9.54 14.16
N MET A 150 -25.90 -8.90 13.11
CA MET A 150 -25.57 -7.55 12.71
C MET A 150 -26.85 -6.74 12.54
N ASP A 151 -27.01 -5.71 13.36
CA ASP A 151 -28.09 -4.73 13.27
C ASP A 151 -27.72 -3.68 12.24
N ILE A 152 -28.47 -3.66 11.14
CA ILE A 152 -28.20 -2.80 9.99
C ILE A 152 -29.15 -1.62 10.03
N SER A 153 -28.58 -0.41 9.99
CA SER A 153 -29.30 0.84 9.79
C SER A 153 -29.08 1.32 8.35
N LEU A 154 -30.11 1.23 7.52
CA LEU A 154 -30.10 1.77 6.16
C LEU A 154 -30.56 3.23 6.21
N VAL A 155 -29.68 4.15 5.80
CA VAL A 155 -29.89 5.60 5.96
C VAL A 155 -29.73 6.31 4.62
N PRO A 156 -30.80 6.89 4.03
CA PRO A 156 -30.66 7.76 2.87
C PRO A 156 -30.09 9.12 3.31
N ALA A 157 -29.10 9.64 2.59
CA ALA A 157 -28.37 10.86 2.97
C ALA A 157 -27.99 11.77 1.78
N PHE A 158 -27.89 13.07 2.05
CA PHE A 158 -27.39 14.07 1.10
C PHE A 158 -25.86 13.96 0.93
N ASP A 159 -25.36 14.03 -0.32
CA ASP A 159 -23.92 13.98 -0.60
C ASP A 159 -23.24 15.34 -0.45
N ALA A 160 -23.19 15.85 0.77
CA ALA A 160 -22.57 17.15 1.07
C ALA A 160 -21.05 17.19 0.80
N LEU A 161 -20.40 16.03 0.75
CA LEU A 161 -18.94 15.91 0.58
C LEU A 161 -18.52 15.66 -0.88
N GLY A 162 -19.43 15.20 -1.73
CA GLY A 162 -19.13 14.82 -3.12
C GLY A 162 -18.08 13.70 -3.22
N GLN A 163 -17.12 13.85 -4.14
CA GLN A 163 -15.99 12.94 -4.26
C GLN A 163 -14.87 13.30 -3.29
N LEU A 164 -14.74 12.52 -2.21
CA LEU A 164 -13.70 12.72 -1.21
C LEU A 164 -12.36 12.08 -1.64
N SER A 165 -11.27 12.85 -1.65
CA SER A 165 -9.89 12.33 -1.67
C SER A 165 -9.39 12.12 -0.23
N SER A 166 -8.71 11.02 0.05
CA SER A 166 -8.42 10.51 1.41
C SER A 166 -7.43 11.32 2.26
N SER A 167 -7.15 12.59 1.92
CA SER A 167 -6.19 13.46 2.62
C SER A 167 -6.56 14.95 2.59
N VAL A 168 -7.75 15.32 2.12
CA VAL A 168 -8.17 16.74 1.99
C VAL A 168 -9.30 17.03 2.96
N LYS A 169 -9.12 18.08 3.76
CA LYS A 169 -10.14 18.59 4.70
C LYS A 169 -11.38 19.08 3.92
N PRO A 170 -12.61 18.80 4.39
CA PRO A 170 -13.81 19.35 3.76
C PRO A 170 -13.78 20.88 3.73
N LYS A 171 -14.33 21.47 2.67
CA LYS A 171 -14.46 22.92 2.55
C LYS A 171 -15.29 23.47 3.72
N PRO A 172 -14.88 24.57 4.39
CA PRO A 172 -15.62 25.13 5.52
C PRO A 172 -17.09 25.45 5.21
N GLN A 173 -17.39 25.80 3.95
CA GLN A 173 -18.76 26.05 3.48
C GLN A 173 -19.71 24.87 3.71
N VAL A 174 -19.22 23.62 3.68
CA VAL A 174 -20.06 22.44 3.96
C VAL A 174 -20.65 22.51 5.37
N TYR A 175 -19.81 22.83 6.36
CA TYR A 175 -20.29 22.98 7.74
C TYR A 175 -21.06 24.28 7.95
N ALA A 176 -20.71 25.37 7.26
CA ALA A 176 -21.50 26.60 7.33
C ALA A 176 -22.96 26.34 6.86
N THR A 177 -23.14 25.68 5.71
CA THR A 177 -24.48 25.32 5.21
C THR A 177 -25.22 24.33 6.12
N LEU A 178 -24.49 23.40 6.77
CA LEU A 178 -25.08 22.52 7.79
C LEU A 178 -25.63 23.32 8.97
N LEU A 179 -24.88 24.33 9.44
CA LEU A 179 -25.30 25.19 10.56
C LEU A 179 -26.48 26.10 10.18
N GLU A 180 -26.49 26.60 8.94
CA GLU A 180 -27.58 27.44 8.40
C GLU A 180 -28.89 26.66 8.24
N SER A 181 -28.83 25.35 8.02
CA SER A 181 -30.02 24.49 7.88
C SER A 181 -30.90 24.38 9.14
N GLY A 182 -30.39 24.85 10.29
CA GLY A 182 -31.08 24.73 11.57
C GLY A 182 -31.31 23.28 11.99
N CYS A 183 -30.41 22.37 11.59
CA CYS A 183 -30.53 20.95 11.92
C CYS A 183 -30.41 20.66 13.42
N GLN A 184 -31.09 19.60 13.87
CA GLN A 184 -30.87 19.07 15.20
C GLN A 184 -29.45 18.51 15.32
N LYS A 185 -28.94 18.42 16.56
CA LYS A 185 -27.58 17.93 16.84
C LYS A 185 -27.37 16.53 16.23
N GLY A 186 -26.46 16.40 15.27
CA GLY A 186 -26.15 15.14 14.61
C GLY A 186 -27.23 14.58 13.68
N GLU A 187 -28.25 15.37 13.30
CA GLU A 187 -29.32 14.94 12.39
C GLU A 187 -28.79 14.44 11.04
N HIS A 188 -27.78 15.13 10.50
CA HIS A 188 -27.16 14.80 9.22
C HIS A 188 -25.82 14.05 9.37
N ALA A 189 -25.59 13.42 10.52
CA ALA A 189 -24.37 12.67 10.83
C ALA A 189 -24.02 11.61 9.75
N ALA A 190 -25.00 11.06 9.05
CA ALA A 190 -24.82 10.09 7.96
C ALA A 190 -24.10 10.69 6.74
N CYS A 191 -24.27 11.99 6.46
CA CYS A 191 -23.59 12.69 5.36
C CYS A 191 -22.07 12.64 5.50
N PHE A 192 -21.59 12.54 6.75
CA PHE A 192 -20.17 12.54 7.12
C PHE A 192 -19.64 11.14 7.50
N ALA A 193 -20.39 10.07 7.22
CA ALA A 193 -20.03 8.71 7.60
C ALA A 193 -18.67 8.26 7.02
N GLU A 194 -18.29 8.73 5.83
CA GLU A 194 -16.98 8.46 5.22
C GLU A 194 -15.83 9.08 6.04
N LEU A 195 -15.98 10.31 6.54
CA LEU A 195 -14.99 10.96 7.40
C LEU A 195 -14.86 10.25 8.74
N ARG A 196 -15.99 9.90 9.35
CA ARG A 196 -16.04 9.15 10.63
C ARG A 196 -15.37 7.78 10.49
N ARG A 197 -15.63 7.09 9.39
CA ARG A 197 -14.99 5.82 9.05
C ARG A 197 -13.48 5.99 8.88
N ASN A 198 -13.05 7.02 8.15
CA ASN A 198 -11.63 7.26 7.89
C ASN A 198 -10.87 7.58 9.19
N PHE A 199 -11.45 8.42 10.05
CA PHE A 199 -10.88 8.78 11.36
C PHE A 199 -10.56 7.56 12.23
N MET A 200 -11.41 6.53 12.20
CA MET A 200 -11.19 5.27 12.92
C MET A 200 -10.27 4.30 12.16
N ASN A 201 -10.42 4.21 10.82
CA ASN A 201 -9.74 3.16 10.07
C ASN A 201 -8.23 3.38 9.94
N THR A 202 -7.76 4.62 10.02
CA THR A 202 -6.34 4.99 10.03
C THR A 202 -5.62 4.65 11.34
N ARG A 203 -6.33 4.22 12.39
CA ARG A 203 -5.76 3.95 13.71
C ARG A 203 -5.09 2.57 13.83
N PRO A 204 -4.07 2.42 14.71
CA PRO A 204 -3.34 1.15 14.88
C PRO A 204 -4.25 -0.02 15.27
N ALA A 205 -3.89 -1.23 14.85
CA ALA A 205 -4.67 -2.43 15.15
C ALA A 205 -4.82 -2.69 16.65
N LYS A 206 -3.75 -2.45 17.44
CA LYS A 206 -3.80 -2.61 18.89
C LYS A 206 -4.72 -1.60 19.58
N LEU A 207 -4.87 -0.39 19.03
CA LEU A 207 -5.87 0.58 19.49
C LEU A 207 -7.30 0.10 19.20
N LYS A 208 -7.54 -0.50 18.02
CA LYS A 208 -8.84 -1.11 17.73
C LYS A 208 -9.14 -2.27 18.69
N ASN A 209 -8.14 -3.06 19.08
CA ASN A 209 -8.31 -4.10 20.10
C ASN A 209 -8.67 -3.52 21.47
N LEU A 210 -8.05 -2.40 21.89
CA LEU A 210 -8.45 -1.69 23.10
C LEU A 210 -9.89 -1.18 23.01
N ILE A 211 -10.30 -0.64 21.87
CA ILE A 211 -11.68 -0.20 21.64
C ILE A 211 -12.66 -1.39 21.75
N LEU A 212 -12.34 -2.55 21.19
CA LEU A 212 -13.17 -3.75 21.35
C LEU A 212 -13.29 -4.13 22.83
N LEU A 213 -12.19 -4.09 23.59
CA LEU A 213 -12.19 -4.39 25.02
C LEU A 213 -13.08 -3.40 25.81
N VAL A 214 -12.96 -2.10 25.55
CA VAL A 214 -13.78 -1.06 26.19
C VAL A 214 -15.26 -1.21 25.82
N LYS A 215 -15.58 -1.50 24.55
CA LYS A 215 -16.95 -1.74 24.11
C LYS A 215 -17.55 -3.00 24.72
N HIS A 216 -16.73 -4.04 24.89
CA HIS A 216 -17.17 -5.28 25.52
C HIS A 216 -17.43 -5.08 27.01
N TRP A 217 -16.55 -4.36 27.70
CA TRP A 217 -16.80 -3.89 29.08
C TRP A 217 -18.12 -3.14 29.16
N HIS A 218 -18.30 -2.10 28.34
CA HIS A 218 -19.55 -1.31 28.28
C HIS A 218 -20.79 -2.18 28.09
N ARG A 219 -20.75 -3.15 27.16
CA ARG A 219 -21.84 -4.11 26.93
C ARG A 219 -22.17 -4.96 28.16
N GLN A 220 -21.19 -5.28 29.00
CA GLN A 220 -21.42 -6.03 30.24
C GLN A 220 -21.97 -5.13 31.37
N VAL A 221 -21.75 -3.82 31.32
CA VAL A 221 -22.32 -2.83 32.26
C VAL A 221 -23.79 -2.51 31.92
N CYS A 222 -24.11 -2.27 30.64
CA CYS A 222 -25.44 -1.81 30.20
C CYS A 222 -26.67 -2.61 30.68
N PRO A 223 -26.64 -3.96 30.78
CA PRO A 223 -27.79 -4.76 31.23
C PRO A 223 -28.20 -4.49 32.69
N LYS A 224 -27.32 -3.93 33.52
CA LYS A 224 -27.60 -3.65 34.94
C LYS A 224 -28.31 -2.31 35.19
N ALA A 225 -28.44 -1.45 34.17
CA ALA A 225 -28.79 -0.03 34.32
C ALA A 225 -30.01 0.45 33.49
N GLY A 226 -30.61 -0.40 32.66
CA GLY A 226 -31.65 -0.01 31.70
C GLY A 226 -31.05 0.60 30.42
N GLN A 227 -31.36 0.03 29.25
CA GLN A 227 -30.66 0.34 27.98
C GLN A 227 -30.86 1.76 27.43
N ASN A 228 -31.92 2.47 27.80
CA ASN A 228 -32.36 3.67 27.07
C ASN A 228 -31.73 5.00 27.53
N GLN A 229 -30.78 4.99 28.46
CA GLN A 229 -30.12 6.22 28.95
C GLN A 229 -28.59 6.11 29.08
N MET A 230 -27.97 5.05 28.57
CA MET A 230 -26.50 4.88 28.64
C MET A 230 -25.80 5.66 27.51
N PRO A 231 -24.56 6.14 27.73
CA PRO A 231 -23.79 6.76 26.66
C PRO A 231 -23.64 5.85 25.44
N PRO A 232 -23.68 6.39 24.21
CA PRO A 232 -23.52 5.58 23.02
C PRO A 232 -22.12 4.95 23.00
N ALA A 233 -22.01 3.70 22.55
CA ALA A 233 -20.71 3.01 22.44
C ALA A 233 -19.69 3.82 21.61
N TYR A 234 -20.16 4.63 20.66
CA TYR A 234 -19.32 5.52 19.86
C TYR A 234 -18.63 6.62 20.68
N ALA A 235 -19.24 7.14 21.75
CA ALA A 235 -18.58 8.09 22.66
C ALA A 235 -17.36 7.45 23.34
N LEU A 236 -17.48 6.17 23.72
CA LEU A 236 -16.39 5.41 24.33
C LEU A 236 -15.30 5.05 23.32
N GLU A 237 -15.66 4.82 22.05
CA GLU A 237 -14.69 4.68 20.96
C GLU A 237 -13.82 5.94 20.83
N LEU A 238 -14.44 7.14 20.83
CA LEU A 238 -13.73 8.43 20.77
C LEU A 238 -12.92 8.71 22.02
N LEU A 239 -13.45 8.43 23.21
CA LEU A 239 -12.73 8.61 24.47
C LEU A 239 -11.50 7.71 24.56
N THR A 240 -11.58 6.49 24.00
CA THR A 240 -10.44 5.57 23.90
C THR A 240 -9.35 6.09 22.98
N ILE A 241 -9.73 6.70 21.86
CA ILE A 241 -8.78 7.37 20.96
C ILE A 241 -8.10 8.54 21.69
N PHE A 242 -8.89 9.39 22.35
CA PHE A 242 -8.37 10.51 23.12
C PHE A 242 -7.38 10.04 24.20
N ALA A 243 -7.74 9.02 24.98
CA ALA A 243 -6.87 8.44 26.00
C ALA A 243 -5.52 8.00 25.44
N TRP A 244 -5.55 7.32 24.28
CA TRP A 244 -4.35 6.86 23.61
C TRP A 244 -3.53 8.01 23.01
N GLU A 245 -4.17 9.00 22.39
CA GLU A 245 -3.47 10.16 21.81
C GLU A 245 -2.78 11.02 22.88
N GLN A 246 -3.42 11.20 24.04
CA GLN A 246 -2.87 12.03 25.12
C GLN A 246 -1.84 11.32 26.01
N GLY A 247 -1.97 10.00 26.20
CA GLY A 247 -1.17 9.26 27.17
C GLY A 247 -0.19 8.24 26.61
N CYS A 248 -0.34 7.83 25.34
CA CYS A 248 0.44 6.73 24.77
C CYS A 248 1.12 7.11 23.44
N GLY A 249 0.33 7.38 22.40
CA GLY A 249 0.79 7.70 21.04
C GLY A 249 1.61 6.60 20.34
N LYS A 250 1.73 5.40 20.92
CA LYS A 250 2.56 4.29 20.43
C LYS A 250 1.70 3.16 19.87
N GLU A 251 2.20 2.45 18.86
CA GLU A 251 1.50 1.29 18.28
C GLU A 251 1.46 0.07 19.21
N ALA A 252 2.46 -0.08 20.08
CA ALA A 252 2.55 -1.15 21.07
C ALA A 252 2.35 -0.59 22.49
N PHE A 253 1.36 -1.11 23.19
CA PHE A 253 1.04 -0.75 24.58
C PHE A 253 0.28 -1.89 25.27
N SER A 254 0.07 -1.76 26.59
CA SER A 254 -0.69 -2.72 27.40
C SER A 254 -2.19 -2.41 27.37
N LEU A 255 -3.02 -3.41 27.02
CA LEU A 255 -4.48 -3.24 27.00
C LEU A 255 -5.05 -2.95 28.40
N ALA A 256 -4.49 -3.55 29.45
CA ALA A 256 -4.87 -3.28 30.83
C ALA A 256 -4.65 -1.80 31.18
N GLN A 257 -3.49 -1.26 30.78
CA GLN A 257 -3.13 0.13 31.01
C GLN A 257 -4.04 1.09 30.25
N GLY A 258 -4.32 0.78 28.98
CA GLY A 258 -5.25 1.55 28.17
C GLY A 258 -6.68 1.53 28.73
N LEU A 259 -7.18 0.36 29.12
CA LEU A 259 -8.51 0.20 29.71
C LEU A 259 -8.60 0.99 31.03
N ARG A 260 -7.58 0.88 31.90
CA ARG A 260 -7.51 1.62 33.17
C ARG A 260 -7.55 3.13 32.97
N THR A 261 -6.90 3.62 31.92
CA THR A 261 -6.89 5.05 31.55
C THR A 261 -8.26 5.52 31.08
N VAL A 262 -8.91 4.75 30.20
CA VAL A 262 -10.27 5.08 29.71
C VAL A 262 -11.28 5.08 30.85
N LEU A 263 -11.22 4.11 31.75
CA LEU A 263 -12.08 4.08 32.94
C LEU A 263 -11.81 5.27 33.87
N GLY A 264 -10.55 5.68 34.04
CA GLY A 264 -10.21 6.87 34.81
C GLY A 264 -10.77 8.17 34.20
N LEU A 265 -10.80 8.29 32.87
CA LEU A 265 -11.45 9.41 32.19
C LEU A 265 -12.97 9.38 32.37
N ILE A 266 -13.59 8.19 32.34
CA ILE A 266 -15.03 8.03 32.62
C ILE A 266 -15.37 8.48 34.04
N GLN A 267 -14.54 8.19 35.04
CA GLN A 267 -14.75 8.70 36.41
C GLN A 267 -14.76 10.24 36.47
N GLN A 268 -13.94 10.87 35.62
CA GLN A 268 -13.81 12.32 35.53
C GLN A 268 -14.70 12.93 34.43
N TYR A 269 -15.80 12.25 34.06
CA TYR A 269 -16.69 12.69 32.97
C TYR A 269 -17.17 14.15 33.12
N GLN A 270 -17.35 14.63 34.35
CA GLN A 270 -17.77 16.00 34.67
C GLN A 270 -16.75 17.07 34.23
N HIS A 271 -15.52 16.66 33.89
CA HIS A 271 -14.47 17.55 33.40
C HIS A 271 -14.18 17.36 31.90
N LEU A 272 -14.72 16.31 31.24
CA LEU A 272 -14.33 15.98 29.87
C LEU A 272 -14.81 16.99 28.84
N CYS A 273 -13.86 17.59 28.13
CA CYS A 273 -14.10 18.41 26.94
C CYS A 273 -13.17 17.96 25.81
N VAL A 274 -13.70 17.16 24.90
CA VAL A 274 -12.92 16.50 23.85
C VAL A 274 -13.45 16.88 22.47
N PHE A 275 -12.56 17.34 21.59
CA PHE A 275 -12.88 17.60 20.19
C PHE A 275 -11.60 17.49 19.33
N TRP A 276 -11.77 17.37 18.02
CA TRP A 276 -10.68 17.34 17.05
C TRP A 276 -10.92 18.38 15.96
N THR A 277 -9.84 18.93 15.40
CA THR A 277 -9.89 19.89 14.29
C THR A 277 -9.56 19.26 12.93
N THR A 278 -9.61 17.93 12.86
CA THR A 278 -9.21 17.15 11.68
C THR A 278 -10.06 17.50 10.45
N ASN A 279 -11.39 17.62 10.61
CA ASN A 279 -12.30 17.88 9.49
C ASN A 279 -12.92 19.27 9.50
N TYR A 280 -12.96 19.97 10.64
CA TYR A 280 -13.42 21.35 10.78
C TYR A 280 -12.42 22.15 11.64
N SER A 281 -12.29 23.47 11.43
CA SER A 281 -11.42 24.35 12.25
C SER A 281 -12.09 25.69 12.52
N CYS A 282 -11.49 26.44 13.44
CA CYS A 282 -11.87 27.81 13.77
C CYS A 282 -11.49 28.85 12.71
N GLU A 283 -11.13 28.44 11.49
CA GLU A 283 -10.78 29.33 10.38
C GLU A 283 -12.01 30.08 9.85
N ASP A 284 -13.17 29.41 9.81
CA ASP A 284 -14.43 30.03 9.43
C ASP A 284 -15.11 30.67 10.67
N PRO A 285 -15.49 31.96 10.63
CA PRO A 285 -16.09 32.65 11.77
C PRO A 285 -17.40 32.05 12.27
N ALA A 286 -18.25 31.51 11.39
CA ALA A 286 -19.53 30.90 11.78
C ALA A 286 -19.30 29.57 12.49
N VAL A 287 -18.42 28.72 11.93
CA VAL A 287 -18.01 27.45 12.54
C VAL A 287 -17.29 27.68 13.87
N LYS A 288 -16.39 28.67 13.95
CA LYS A 288 -15.69 29.04 15.18
C LYS A 288 -16.66 29.43 16.31
N LYS A 289 -17.61 30.32 16.02
CA LYS A 289 -18.61 30.77 16.99
C LYS A 289 -19.50 29.63 17.46
N PHE A 290 -19.85 28.71 16.57
CA PHE A 290 -20.62 27.52 16.91
C PHE A 290 -19.83 26.54 17.78
N LEU A 291 -18.56 26.26 17.44
CA LEU A 291 -17.69 25.40 18.24
C LEU A 291 -17.49 25.94 19.65
N GLN A 292 -17.29 27.25 19.82
CA GLN A 292 -17.20 27.87 21.15
C GLN A 292 -18.44 27.58 22.00
N ARG A 293 -19.65 27.76 21.44
CA ARG A 293 -20.90 27.44 22.14
C ARG A 293 -21.03 25.96 22.51
N GLN A 294 -20.61 25.05 21.63
CA GLN A 294 -20.62 23.61 21.93
C GLN A 294 -19.65 23.26 23.07
N LEU A 295 -18.45 23.85 23.05
CA LEU A 295 -17.40 23.61 24.05
C LEU A 295 -17.74 24.23 25.42
N GLU A 296 -18.62 25.23 25.47
CA GLU A 296 -19.20 25.80 26.70
C GLU A 296 -20.37 24.95 27.27
N GLY A 297 -20.80 23.92 26.55
CA GLY A 297 -21.89 23.04 26.96
C GLY A 297 -21.62 22.20 28.23
N PRO A 298 -22.67 21.61 28.83
CA PRO A 298 -22.55 20.78 30.03
C PRO A 298 -21.70 19.54 29.76
N ARG A 299 -20.77 19.24 30.68
CA ARG A 299 -19.82 18.12 30.56
C ARG A 299 -20.50 16.77 30.82
N PRO A 300 -20.10 15.68 30.15
CA PRO A 300 -18.98 15.61 29.21
C PRO A 300 -19.39 16.13 27.82
N VAL A 301 -18.51 16.90 27.19
CA VAL A 301 -18.63 17.30 25.78
C VAL A 301 -17.62 16.49 24.98
N ILE A 302 -18.09 15.67 24.05
CA ILE A 302 -17.24 14.87 23.16
C ILE A 302 -17.77 15.09 21.74
N LEU A 303 -17.14 15.99 20.99
CA LEU A 303 -17.57 16.32 19.64
C LEU A 303 -17.09 15.26 18.64
N ASP A 304 -18.00 14.82 17.77
CA ASP A 304 -17.65 13.94 16.66
C ASP A 304 -16.61 14.63 15.76
N PRO A 305 -15.45 14.00 15.50
CA PRO A 305 -14.45 14.55 14.57
C PRO A 305 -14.97 14.77 13.15
N ALA A 306 -16.08 14.16 12.74
CA ALA A 306 -16.69 14.28 11.41
C ALA A 306 -17.85 15.27 11.33
N ASP A 307 -18.52 15.60 12.44
CA ASP A 307 -19.69 16.47 12.48
C ASP A 307 -19.61 17.40 13.72
N PRO A 308 -19.36 18.71 13.53
CA PRO A 308 -19.21 19.65 14.64
C PRO A 308 -20.50 19.88 15.44
N THR A 309 -21.67 19.48 14.89
CA THR A 309 -22.97 19.62 15.55
C THR A 309 -23.27 18.47 16.52
N TRP A 310 -22.57 17.35 16.37
CA TRP A 310 -22.85 16.13 17.11
C TRP A 310 -21.94 15.98 18.33
N ASP A 311 -22.42 16.45 19.46
CA ASP A 311 -21.86 16.11 20.78
C ASP A 311 -22.37 14.73 21.21
N VAL A 312 -21.49 13.73 21.16
CA VAL A 312 -21.81 12.35 21.57
C VAL A 312 -21.64 12.15 23.08
N GLY A 313 -21.01 13.10 23.78
CA GLY A 313 -20.92 13.15 25.23
C GLY A 313 -22.23 13.60 25.87
N ASN A 314 -22.82 14.66 25.32
CA ASN A 314 -24.16 15.19 25.59
C ASN A 314 -24.51 15.40 27.08
N GLY A 315 -23.52 15.77 27.90
CA GLY A 315 -23.77 16.17 29.28
C GLY A 315 -24.51 15.11 30.12
N ALA A 316 -25.48 15.58 30.90
CA ALA A 316 -26.34 14.75 31.76
C ALA A 316 -27.45 14.00 31.01
N ALA A 317 -27.55 14.12 29.67
CA ALA A 317 -28.54 13.38 28.90
C ALA A 317 -28.27 11.86 28.95
N TRP A 318 -27.01 11.47 29.17
CA TRP A 318 -26.59 10.09 29.38
C TRP A 318 -26.12 9.83 30.80
N ARG A 319 -26.32 8.61 31.28
CA ARG A 319 -25.94 8.12 32.62
C ARG A 319 -24.45 7.80 32.71
N TRP A 320 -23.61 8.81 32.50
CA TRP A 320 -22.15 8.72 32.70
C TRP A 320 -21.79 8.43 34.17
N ASP A 321 -22.64 8.85 35.11
CA ASP A 321 -22.54 8.54 36.54
C ASP A 321 -22.53 7.03 36.81
N LEU A 322 -23.37 6.25 36.13
CA LEU A 322 -23.42 4.80 36.29
C LEU A 322 -22.16 4.12 35.73
N LEU A 323 -21.63 4.61 34.60
CA LEU A 323 -20.35 4.13 34.08
C LEU A 323 -19.18 4.50 35.00
N ALA A 324 -19.22 5.69 35.62
CA ALA A 324 -18.21 6.13 36.57
C ALA A 324 -18.21 5.27 37.85
N GLN A 325 -19.40 4.95 38.38
CA GLN A 325 -19.54 4.09 39.56
C GLN A 325 -19.04 2.66 39.31
N GLU A 326 -19.36 2.09 38.15
CA GLU A 326 -18.83 0.76 37.78
C GLU A 326 -17.33 0.82 37.47
N ALA A 327 -16.83 1.90 36.86
CA ALA A 327 -15.41 2.11 36.64
C ALA A 327 -14.61 2.17 37.96
N GLU A 328 -15.19 2.77 39.00
CA GLU A 328 -14.58 2.87 40.33
C GLU A 328 -14.52 1.53 41.06
N SER A 329 -15.61 0.76 41.02
CA SER A 329 -15.71 -0.51 41.74
C SER A 329 -14.89 -1.65 41.12
N CYS A 330 -14.38 -1.48 39.90
CA CYS A 330 -13.73 -2.56 39.17
C CYS A 330 -12.20 -2.61 39.29
N TYR A 331 -11.53 -1.65 39.94
CA TYR A 331 -10.06 -1.57 39.97
C TYR A 331 -9.34 -2.68 40.74
N ASP A 332 -10.03 -3.35 41.67
CA ASP A 332 -9.50 -4.51 42.38
C ASP A 332 -9.61 -5.82 41.57
N SER A 333 -10.14 -5.75 40.35
CA SER A 333 -10.30 -6.92 39.49
C SER A 333 -8.97 -7.38 38.90
N PRO A 334 -8.78 -8.71 38.68
CA PRO A 334 -7.60 -9.30 38.03
C PRO A 334 -7.11 -8.61 36.75
N CYS A 335 -7.99 -8.00 35.95
CA CYS A 335 -7.61 -7.26 34.74
C CYS A 335 -6.77 -6.00 34.99
N PHE A 336 -6.74 -5.50 36.22
CA PHE A 336 -5.95 -4.35 36.65
C PHE A 336 -4.87 -4.71 37.68
N LEU A 337 -4.59 -6.00 37.87
CA LEU A 337 -3.51 -6.48 38.72
C LEU A 337 -2.35 -7.01 37.86
N GLN A 338 -1.14 -6.53 38.13
CA GLN A 338 0.08 -7.03 37.53
C GLN A 338 0.43 -8.42 38.10
N ALA A 339 1.24 -9.20 37.39
CA ALA A 339 1.64 -10.55 37.82
C ALA A 339 2.33 -10.59 39.20
N ALA A 340 2.95 -9.48 39.62
CA ALA A 340 3.59 -9.32 40.92
C ALA A 340 2.64 -8.79 42.03
N GLY A 341 1.34 -8.68 41.77
CA GLY A 341 0.32 -8.22 42.73
C GLY A 341 0.11 -6.70 42.80
N GLY A 342 0.91 -5.89 42.10
CA GLY A 342 0.75 -4.43 42.05
C GLY A 342 -0.36 -3.96 41.10
N ALA A 343 -1.02 -2.84 41.41
CA ALA A 343 -2.06 -2.26 40.54
C ALA A 343 -1.48 -1.72 39.22
N VAL A 344 -2.19 -1.93 38.11
CA VAL A 344 -1.89 -1.36 36.79
C VAL A 344 -2.16 0.15 36.84
N GLN A 345 -1.14 0.96 36.55
CA GLN A 345 -1.25 2.42 36.56
C GLN A 345 -1.83 2.96 35.24
N PRO A 346 -2.71 3.98 35.25
CA PRO A 346 -3.16 4.62 34.00
C PRO A 346 -1.99 5.32 33.28
N TRP A 347 -2.20 5.72 32.03
CA TRP A 347 -1.27 6.58 31.31
C TRP A 347 -1.25 8.00 31.89
N GLU A 348 -0.08 8.64 31.82
CA GLU A 348 0.11 10.03 32.19
C GLU A 348 0.21 10.91 30.94
N GLY A 349 -0.47 12.05 30.94
CA GLY A 349 -0.49 12.96 29.80
C GLY A 349 -1.14 14.31 30.13
N PRO A 350 -0.95 15.35 29.30
CA PRO A 350 -1.45 16.70 29.55
C PRO A 350 -2.99 16.79 29.69
N GLY A 351 -3.74 15.88 29.06
CA GLY A 351 -5.19 15.80 29.14
C GLY A 351 -5.71 14.59 29.93
N LEU A 352 -4.88 13.96 30.78
CA LEU A 352 -5.22 12.76 31.55
C LEU A 352 -5.21 13.03 33.06
N PRO A 353 -5.95 12.24 33.87
CA PRO A 353 -5.98 12.37 35.32
C PRO A 353 -4.57 12.25 35.93
N ARG A 354 -4.17 13.19 36.80
CA ARG A 354 -2.94 13.09 37.63
C ARG A 354 -3.31 12.67 39.05
N THR A 355 -2.52 11.78 39.64
CA THR A 355 -2.68 11.38 41.05
C THR A 355 -2.49 12.59 41.97
N GLY A 356 -3.54 12.96 42.73
CA GLY A 356 -3.50 14.00 43.76
C GLY A 356 -4.08 15.38 43.43
N ARG A 357 -4.70 15.60 42.25
CA ARG A 357 -5.44 16.85 41.94
C ARG A 357 -6.90 16.57 41.57
N SER A 358 -7.83 17.27 42.22
CA SER A 358 -9.27 17.27 41.91
C SER A 358 -9.56 18.19 40.71
N GLY A 359 -9.30 17.70 39.48
CA GLY A 359 -9.67 18.40 38.25
C GLY A 359 -8.71 18.14 37.09
N VAL A 360 -9.26 17.93 35.88
CA VAL A 360 -8.51 18.00 34.62
C VAL A 360 -8.52 19.46 34.19
N ASP A 361 -7.42 20.18 34.41
CA ASP A 361 -7.23 21.49 33.78
C ASP A 361 -7.17 21.25 32.26
N HIS A 362 -8.24 21.52 31.53
CA HIS A 362 -8.22 21.58 30.07
C HIS A 362 -7.82 22.99 29.65
N PRO A 363 -6.55 23.28 29.33
CA PRO A 363 -6.24 24.46 28.56
C PRO A 363 -6.82 24.26 27.15
N ILE A 364 -7.58 25.25 26.68
CA ILE A 364 -7.95 25.39 25.27
C ILE A 364 -6.68 25.16 24.43
N LEU A 365 -6.66 24.08 23.64
CA LEU A 365 -5.47 23.64 22.92
C LEU A 365 -4.96 24.75 22.00
N ARG A 366 -3.80 25.34 22.36
CA ARG A 366 -2.95 26.12 21.46
C ARG A 366 -2.22 25.15 20.53
N ASP A 367 -2.14 25.58 19.28
CA ASP A 367 -1.50 24.95 18.13
C ASP A 367 -0.11 24.37 18.44
N SER A 368 0.20 23.21 17.86
CA SER A 368 1.50 22.51 17.98
C SER A 368 2.65 23.19 17.21
N ALA A 369 2.42 24.38 16.65
CA ALA A 369 3.39 25.14 15.87
C ALA A 369 3.89 26.41 16.58
N GLN A 370 4.36 26.30 17.84
CA GLN A 370 5.28 27.28 18.47
C GLN A 370 5.60 26.88 19.92
N ARG A 371 6.84 26.49 20.21
CA ARG A 371 7.41 26.52 21.58
C ARG A 371 8.89 26.90 21.55
N THR A 372 9.22 28.03 22.15
CA THR A 372 10.55 28.42 22.64
C THR A 372 10.65 28.09 24.14
N PRO A 373 11.85 27.82 24.68
CA PRO A 373 12.02 27.47 26.10
C PRO A 373 12.46 28.68 26.95
N THR A 374 11.94 28.77 28.18
CA THR A 374 12.54 29.61 29.26
C THR A 374 12.22 29.01 30.64
N ASP A 375 13.32 28.81 31.39
CA ASP A 375 13.59 29.01 32.82
C ASP A 375 12.91 28.20 33.96
N SER A 376 13.69 27.21 34.43
CA SER A 376 14.27 27.00 35.79
C SER A 376 13.52 27.36 37.10
N SER A 377 13.48 26.39 38.02
CA SER A 377 13.93 26.41 39.45
C SER A 377 13.42 25.16 40.18
N SER A 378 14.29 24.25 40.66
CA SER A 378 14.74 24.00 42.06
C SER A 378 13.58 23.83 43.07
N VAL A 379 13.54 22.87 44.01
CA VAL A 379 14.43 22.67 45.17
C VAL A 379 14.13 21.31 45.88
N ASP A 380 15.20 20.60 46.27
CA ASP A 380 15.52 19.72 47.42
C ASP A 380 14.65 18.61 48.08
N ALA A 381 15.40 17.51 48.30
CA ALA A 381 15.67 16.74 49.54
C ALA A 381 14.63 15.83 50.23
N GLY A 382 15.12 14.63 50.59
CA GLY A 382 14.52 13.78 51.62
C GLY A 382 15.02 12.33 51.62
N CYS A 383 16.15 12.07 52.28
CA CYS A 383 16.72 10.75 52.56
C CYS A 383 15.92 9.97 53.63
N SER A 384 15.80 8.64 53.48
CA SER A 384 15.81 7.72 54.64
C SER A 384 16.19 6.29 54.27
N ARG A 385 17.07 5.73 55.10
CA ARG A 385 17.77 4.43 55.05
C ARG A 385 16.94 3.24 55.58
N ALA A 386 17.52 2.05 55.36
CA ALA A 386 17.39 0.75 56.06
C ALA A 386 16.48 -0.27 55.34
N GLY A 387 16.86 -1.53 55.13
CA GLY A 387 17.99 -2.28 55.69
C GLY A 387 18.26 -3.59 54.94
N ASP A 388 19.40 -4.17 55.31
CA ASP A 388 20.09 -5.32 54.73
C ASP A 388 19.30 -6.63 54.64
N ARG A 389 19.60 -7.42 53.61
CA ARG A 389 19.86 -8.88 53.71
C ARG A 389 20.54 -9.41 52.43
N ARG A 390 21.81 -9.78 52.55
CA ARG A 390 22.53 -10.72 51.64
C ARG A 390 22.11 -12.17 51.98
N PRO A 391 22.27 -13.13 51.05
CA PRO A 391 23.49 -13.96 51.06
C PRO A 391 24.01 -14.29 49.62
N SER A 392 25.28 -14.04 49.32
CA SER A 392 26.41 -14.99 49.25
C SER A 392 26.64 -15.61 47.84
N CYS A 393 27.72 -15.16 47.19
CA CYS A 393 28.36 -15.80 46.04
C CYS A 393 29.37 -16.89 46.50
N PRO A 394 29.84 -17.74 45.57
CA PRO A 394 31.22 -18.21 45.57
C PRO A 394 32.00 -17.67 44.36
N ALA A 395 33.30 -17.40 44.56
CA ALA A 395 34.33 -17.20 43.53
C ALA A 395 35.17 -18.50 43.42
N PRO A 396 35.96 -18.77 42.35
CA PRO A 396 37.22 -18.05 42.02
C PRO A 396 37.47 -17.88 40.49
N GLY A 397 38.24 -16.89 40.01
CA GLY A 397 39.70 -16.96 39.80
C GLY A 397 40.05 -16.84 38.28
N PRO A 398 41.21 -16.30 37.86
CA PRO A 398 41.35 -15.54 36.61
C PRO A 398 42.01 -16.33 35.45
N SER A 399 41.62 -16.04 34.22
CA SER A 399 42.46 -16.26 33.03
C SER A 399 42.08 -15.32 31.89
N VAL A 400 43.11 -14.65 31.38
CA VAL A 400 43.10 -13.75 30.23
C VAL A 400 43.25 -14.61 28.99
N ASP A 401 42.31 -14.53 28.04
CA ASP A 401 42.54 -14.93 26.65
C ASP A 401 41.67 -14.10 25.70
N GLY A 402 42.31 -13.57 24.66
CA GLY A 402 41.74 -12.63 23.71
C GLY A 402 40.60 -13.24 22.88
N ILE A 403 39.45 -12.57 22.87
CA ILE A 403 38.28 -12.98 22.09
C ILE A 403 38.36 -12.38 20.68
N THR A 404 38.64 -13.26 19.73
CA THR A 404 38.39 -13.08 18.28
C THR A 404 36.87 -13.06 18.04
N PRO A 405 36.30 -12.21 17.16
CA PRO A 405 34.85 -12.04 17.07
C PRO A 405 34.17 -13.20 16.32
N GLY A 406 33.65 -14.17 17.06
CA GLY A 406 32.72 -15.20 16.58
C GLY A 406 31.26 -14.75 16.71
N THR A 407 30.42 -15.13 15.76
CA THR A 407 28.95 -15.03 15.81
C THR A 407 28.41 -15.65 17.12
N PRO A 408 27.40 -15.06 17.79
CA PRO A 408 26.82 -15.68 18.98
C PRO A 408 26.22 -17.05 18.63
N GLU A 409 26.73 -18.10 19.27
CA GLU A 409 26.26 -19.47 19.14
C GLU A 409 24.75 -19.55 19.47
N GLY A 410 23.94 -20.12 18.57
CA GLY A 410 22.56 -20.50 18.86
C GLY A 410 21.43 -19.86 18.01
N VAL A 411 21.71 -18.96 17.06
CA VAL A 411 20.65 -18.45 16.16
C VAL A 411 20.42 -19.42 15.00
N PRO A 412 19.18 -19.93 14.78
CA PRO A 412 18.87 -20.80 13.65
C PRO A 412 19.22 -20.17 12.30
N GLY A 413 19.77 -20.96 11.39
CA GLY A 413 20.04 -20.53 10.02
C GLY A 413 18.74 -20.17 9.29
N LEU A 414 18.75 -19.11 8.48
CA LEU A 414 17.56 -18.58 7.80
C LEU A 414 16.84 -19.64 6.95
N SER A 415 17.57 -20.61 6.39
CA SER A 415 17.04 -21.71 5.58
C SER A 415 16.07 -22.63 6.33
N GLN A 416 16.19 -22.72 7.66
CA GLN A 416 15.36 -23.59 8.51
C GLN A 416 14.09 -22.90 9.02
N VAL A 417 13.99 -21.57 8.88
CA VAL A 417 12.85 -20.81 9.42
C VAL A 417 11.70 -20.84 8.42
N PRO A 418 10.50 -21.34 8.79
CA PRO A 418 9.35 -21.33 7.89
C PRO A 418 8.92 -19.92 7.51
N ALA A 419 8.44 -19.73 6.27
CA ALA A 419 8.01 -18.42 5.75
C ALA A 419 7.06 -17.64 6.69
N LYS A 420 6.13 -18.35 7.36
CA LYS A 420 5.15 -17.77 8.30
C LYS A 420 5.76 -17.28 9.62
N GLU A 421 6.98 -17.74 9.96
CA GLU A 421 7.64 -17.45 11.23
C GLU A 421 8.74 -16.39 11.11
N LEU A 422 9.06 -15.96 9.89
CA LEU A 422 10.10 -14.94 9.64
C LEU A 422 9.88 -13.67 10.46
N ASP A 423 8.61 -13.25 10.64
CA ASP A 423 8.29 -12.08 11.45
C ASP A 423 8.61 -12.27 12.93
N ARG A 424 8.28 -13.44 13.48
CA ARG A 424 8.62 -13.82 14.85
C ARG A 424 10.14 -13.91 15.01
N PHE A 425 10.82 -14.55 14.06
CA PHE A 425 12.28 -14.64 14.04
C PHE A 425 12.96 -13.25 14.08
N ILE A 426 12.45 -12.28 13.31
CA ILE A 426 12.97 -10.90 13.34
C ILE A 426 12.81 -10.28 14.74
N GLN A 427 11.63 -10.42 15.37
CA GLN A 427 11.40 -9.84 16.71
C GLN A 427 12.32 -10.49 17.75
N ASP A 428 12.43 -11.82 17.71
CA ASP A 428 13.05 -12.60 18.77
C ASP A 428 14.57 -12.58 18.68
N HIS A 429 15.14 -12.55 17.47
CA HIS A 429 16.59 -12.70 17.27
C HIS A 429 17.28 -11.49 16.65
N LEU A 430 16.61 -10.73 15.77
CA LEU A 430 17.28 -9.69 14.99
C LEU A 430 17.12 -8.28 15.55
N LYS A 431 15.97 -8.00 16.17
CA LYS A 431 15.71 -6.65 16.70
C LYS A 431 16.62 -6.32 17.88
N PRO A 432 17.26 -5.14 17.86
CA PRO A 432 18.13 -4.67 18.93
C PRO A 432 17.36 -4.46 20.23
N SER A 433 18.04 -4.59 21.38
CA SER A 433 17.45 -4.35 22.69
C SER A 433 17.10 -2.86 22.87
N PRO A 434 15.86 -2.50 23.22
CA PRO A 434 15.50 -1.10 23.50
C PRO A 434 16.32 -0.48 24.63
N GLN A 435 16.73 -1.29 25.61
CA GLN A 435 17.58 -0.85 26.71
C GLN A 435 18.99 -0.48 26.20
N PHE A 436 19.59 -1.33 25.38
CA PHE A 436 20.88 -1.07 24.76
C PHE A 436 20.84 0.18 23.88
N GLN A 437 19.82 0.31 23.03
CA GLN A 437 19.66 1.49 22.18
C GLN A 437 19.54 2.79 22.99
N LYS A 438 18.84 2.76 24.13
CA LYS A 438 18.73 3.92 25.03
C LYS A 438 20.06 4.26 25.69
N GLN A 439 20.83 3.26 26.13
CA GLN A 439 22.18 3.45 26.70
C GLN A 439 23.12 4.08 25.67
N VAL A 440 23.16 3.53 24.45
CA VAL A 440 23.99 4.04 23.36
C VAL A 440 23.55 5.45 22.96
N SER A 441 22.24 5.72 22.84
CA SER A 441 21.78 7.08 22.53
C SER A 441 22.21 8.08 23.59
N LYS A 442 22.11 7.73 24.89
CA LYS A 442 22.56 8.60 25.98
C LYS A 442 24.07 8.84 25.93
N ALA A 443 24.86 7.81 25.65
CA ALA A 443 26.30 7.92 25.49
C ALA A 443 26.67 8.81 24.30
N VAL A 444 26.04 8.58 23.15
CA VAL A 444 26.21 9.40 21.95
C VAL A 444 25.83 10.86 22.25
N ASP A 445 24.68 11.13 22.84
CA ASP A 445 24.25 12.50 23.16
C ASP A 445 25.23 13.19 24.14
N GLY A 446 25.80 12.45 25.09
CA GLY A 446 26.86 12.93 25.97
C GLY A 446 28.15 13.29 25.23
N ILE A 447 28.62 12.41 24.34
CA ILE A 447 29.81 12.64 23.49
C ILE A 447 29.60 13.89 22.63
N LEU A 448 28.43 14.01 22.00
CA LEU A 448 28.11 15.13 21.11
C LEU A 448 27.99 16.46 21.86
N GLY A 449 27.42 16.44 23.08
CA GLY A 449 27.37 17.62 23.95
C GLY A 449 28.76 18.13 24.31
N ARG A 450 29.68 17.23 24.68
CA ARG A 450 31.06 17.59 25.05
C ARG A 450 31.90 18.08 23.87
N LEU A 451 31.79 17.43 22.73
CA LEU A 451 32.45 17.89 21.51
C LEU A 451 31.98 19.30 21.10
N ARG A 452 30.73 19.66 21.43
CA ARG A 452 30.21 21.01 21.19
C ARG A 452 30.78 22.06 22.15
N GLU A 453 31.01 21.68 23.40
CA GLU A 453 31.48 22.58 24.48
C GLU A 453 33.00 22.78 24.46
N ASN A 454 33.78 21.72 24.22
CA ASN A 454 35.22 21.69 24.53
C ASN A 454 36.13 21.57 23.30
N CYS A 455 35.61 21.22 22.12
CA CYS A 455 36.47 21.09 20.93
C CYS A 455 36.96 22.48 20.49
N VAL A 456 38.26 22.57 20.17
CA VAL A 456 38.89 23.80 19.64
C VAL A 456 38.18 24.27 18.38
N TYR A 457 37.67 23.31 17.61
CA TYR A 457 36.93 23.50 16.38
C TYR A 457 35.42 23.60 16.66
N LYS A 458 34.86 24.81 16.54
CA LYS A 458 33.42 25.03 16.75
C LYS A 458 32.57 24.23 15.76
N ALA A 459 31.74 23.34 16.30
CA ALA A 459 30.75 22.60 15.51
C ALA A 459 29.51 23.46 15.20
N SER A 460 29.11 23.53 13.92
CA SER A 460 27.85 24.15 13.49
C SER A 460 26.66 23.31 13.96
N ARG A 461 26.71 22.02 13.67
CA ARG A 461 25.72 21.02 14.06
C ARG A 461 26.33 19.62 14.10
N VAL A 462 25.53 18.67 14.54
CA VAL A 462 25.92 17.28 14.71
C VAL A 462 24.85 16.36 14.15
N GLY A 463 25.28 15.42 13.31
CA GLY A 463 24.44 14.40 12.69
C GLY A 463 24.72 13.00 13.23
N LYS A 464 23.71 12.14 13.16
CA LYS A 464 23.83 10.69 13.40
C LYS A 464 23.63 9.96 12.06
N GLY A 465 24.51 9.03 11.74
CA GLY A 465 24.50 8.18 10.55
C GLY A 465 24.81 6.73 10.92
N GLY A 466 25.31 5.95 9.96
CA GLY A 466 25.47 4.50 10.15
C GLY A 466 24.15 3.75 10.32
N SER A 467 24.21 2.43 10.50
CA SER A 467 23.02 1.58 10.71
C SER A 467 22.19 2.04 11.91
N PHE A 468 22.84 2.46 12.99
CA PHE A 468 22.17 3.00 14.18
C PHE A 468 21.39 4.28 13.86
N GLY A 469 22.00 5.25 13.15
CA GLY A 469 21.33 6.48 12.76
C GLY A 469 20.15 6.26 11.81
N ARG A 470 20.29 5.32 10.88
CA ARG A 470 19.25 4.91 9.91
C ARG A 470 18.15 4.03 10.51
N GLY A 471 18.29 3.58 11.76
CA GLY A 471 17.33 2.69 12.43
C GLY A 471 17.28 1.29 11.80
N THR A 472 18.40 0.82 11.28
CA THR A 472 18.59 -0.50 10.66
C THR A 472 19.65 -1.33 11.40
N ASP A 473 19.89 -1.02 12.68
CA ASP A 473 20.81 -1.74 13.56
C ASP A 473 20.27 -3.13 13.94
N LEU A 474 21.18 -4.10 13.96
CA LEU A 474 20.91 -5.49 14.30
C LEU A 474 21.35 -5.78 15.74
N ARG A 475 20.67 -6.74 16.39
CA ARG A 475 21.10 -7.27 17.69
C ARG A 475 22.51 -7.87 17.60
N GLY A 476 23.28 -7.74 18.69
CA GLY A 476 24.59 -8.38 18.82
C GLY A 476 25.66 -7.76 17.92
N GLY A 477 25.57 -6.45 17.63
CA GLY A 477 26.59 -5.70 16.89
C GLY A 477 26.02 -4.81 15.79
N CYS A 478 26.33 -3.51 15.81
CA CYS A 478 25.98 -2.58 14.73
C CYS A 478 27.00 -1.45 14.55
N ASP A 479 26.94 -0.74 13.41
CA ASP A 479 27.72 0.46 13.14
C ASP A 479 26.92 1.75 13.40
N ALA A 480 27.62 2.80 13.85
CA ALA A 480 27.11 4.16 13.97
C ALA A 480 28.12 5.15 13.37
N GLU A 481 27.63 6.16 12.66
CA GLU A 481 28.46 7.30 12.22
C GLU A 481 28.05 8.53 13.03
N LEU A 482 29.00 9.21 13.66
CA LEU A 482 28.79 10.50 14.32
C LEU A 482 29.44 11.57 13.47
N VAL A 483 28.61 12.43 12.89
CA VAL A 483 29.05 13.41 11.90
C VAL A 483 29.09 14.78 12.57
N ILE A 484 30.27 15.35 12.67
CA ILE A 484 30.50 16.66 13.29
C ILE A 484 30.72 17.68 12.19
N PHE A 485 29.77 18.59 12.01
CA PHE A 485 29.87 19.64 11.01
C PHE A 485 30.67 20.81 11.60
N LEU A 486 31.82 21.14 11.02
CA LEU A 486 32.74 22.14 11.58
C LEU A 486 32.72 23.44 10.78
N ASN A 487 32.66 24.58 11.49
CA ASN A 487 32.67 25.91 10.88
C ASN A 487 33.98 26.25 10.15
N CYS A 488 35.05 25.51 10.44
CA CYS A 488 36.38 25.75 9.86
C CYS A 488 36.55 25.18 8.45
N PHE A 489 35.55 24.48 7.93
CA PHE A 489 35.49 24.02 6.54
C PHE A 489 34.53 24.93 5.76
N GLU A 490 35.03 25.55 4.69
CA GLU A 490 34.26 26.44 3.81
C GLU A 490 33.83 25.73 2.52
N ASN A 491 34.57 24.70 2.12
CA ASN A 491 34.29 23.87 0.96
C ASN A 491 34.68 22.39 1.16
N TYR A 492 34.39 21.55 0.16
CA TYR A 492 34.68 20.11 0.22
C TYR A 492 36.17 19.77 0.35
N LYS A 493 37.06 20.55 -0.28
CA LYS A 493 38.52 20.29 -0.30
C LYS A 493 39.20 20.57 1.05
N ASP A 494 38.62 21.44 1.87
CA ASP A 494 39.19 21.84 3.17
C ASP A 494 39.26 20.67 4.17
N GLN A 495 38.45 19.64 3.97
CA GLN A 495 38.38 18.50 4.88
C GLN A 495 39.64 17.64 4.90
N GLY A 496 40.47 17.66 3.85
CA GLY A 496 41.66 16.81 3.77
C GLY A 496 42.80 17.29 4.68
N PRO A 497 43.34 18.50 4.47
CA PRO A 497 44.57 18.97 5.13
C PRO A 497 44.52 19.02 6.65
N ARG A 498 43.34 19.29 7.23
CA ARG A 498 43.17 19.52 8.68
C ARG A 498 42.61 18.31 9.43
N ARG A 499 42.32 17.21 8.74
CA ARG A 499 41.59 16.07 9.32
C ARG A 499 42.34 15.38 10.44
N ALA A 500 43.64 15.14 10.26
CA ALA A 500 44.46 14.40 11.21
C ALA A 500 44.57 15.16 12.54
N GLU A 501 44.79 16.48 12.48
CA GLU A 501 44.84 17.36 13.64
C GLU A 501 43.50 17.39 14.40
N ILE A 502 42.39 17.58 13.69
CA ILE A 502 41.04 17.61 14.28
C ILE A 502 40.69 16.26 14.94
N LEU A 503 41.01 15.15 14.30
CA LEU A 503 40.73 13.81 14.85
C LEU A 503 41.59 13.51 16.08
N ALA A 504 42.82 14.01 16.14
CA ALA A 504 43.68 13.90 17.32
C ALA A 504 43.09 14.66 18.51
N ASP A 505 42.67 15.93 18.32
CA ASP A 505 41.99 16.71 19.37
C ASP A 505 40.71 16.02 19.85
N MET A 506 39.86 15.57 18.93
CA MET A 506 38.62 14.86 19.28
C MET A 506 38.89 13.56 20.06
N ARG A 507 40.00 12.88 19.78
CA ARG A 507 40.41 11.68 20.52
C ARG A 507 40.80 12.02 21.95
N ASP A 508 41.67 13.01 22.14
CA ASP A 508 42.13 13.44 23.46
C ASP A 508 40.94 13.87 24.34
N GLN A 509 39.97 14.60 23.76
CA GLN A 509 38.73 15.00 24.44
C GLN A 509 37.87 13.79 24.83
N LEU A 510 37.75 12.80 23.95
CA LEU A 510 36.96 11.59 24.20
C LEU A 510 37.60 10.70 25.29
N GLU A 511 38.93 10.54 25.27
CA GLU A 511 39.69 9.80 26.28
C GLU A 511 39.65 10.50 27.65
N SER A 512 39.69 11.84 27.67
CA SER A 512 39.53 12.64 28.90
C SER A 512 38.12 12.50 29.51
N TRP A 513 37.07 12.53 28.68
CA TRP A 513 35.68 12.44 29.12
C TRP A 513 35.27 11.07 29.65
N TRP A 514 35.79 9.98 29.07
CA TRP A 514 35.39 8.62 29.46
C TRP A 514 35.85 8.20 30.87
N ARG A 515 36.47 9.11 31.63
CA ARG A 515 36.79 8.94 33.06
C ARG A 515 35.54 8.94 33.97
N ASP A 516 34.38 9.42 33.49
CA ASP A 516 33.07 9.31 34.16
C ASP A 516 32.08 8.49 33.29
N PRO A 517 32.09 7.15 33.38
CA PRO A 517 31.44 6.28 32.41
C PRO A 517 29.92 6.28 32.51
N VAL A 518 29.25 6.19 31.36
CA VAL A 518 27.81 5.91 31.31
C VAL A 518 27.55 4.51 31.92
N PRO A 519 26.71 4.37 32.97
CA PRO A 519 26.50 3.08 33.62
C PRO A 519 26.05 1.99 32.64
N GLY A 520 26.83 0.91 32.56
CA GLY A 520 26.54 -0.28 31.75
C GLY A 520 27.16 -0.31 30.36
N LEU A 521 28.01 0.65 29.98
CA LEU A 521 28.79 0.63 28.74
C LEU A 521 30.30 0.69 28.99
N THR A 522 31.08 -0.01 28.18
CA THR A 522 32.54 0.09 28.11
C THR A 522 32.96 0.68 26.76
N LEU A 523 33.98 1.53 26.77
CA LEU A 523 34.58 2.12 25.57
C LEU A 523 35.90 1.44 25.26
N ASN A 524 36.04 0.95 24.05
CA ASN A 524 37.27 0.37 23.54
C ASN A 524 37.71 1.09 22.26
N PHE A 525 39.01 1.34 22.11
CA PHE A 525 39.57 1.85 20.87
C PHE A 525 40.22 0.70 20.09
N PRO A 526 39.64 0.26 18.97
CA PRO A 526 40.29 -0.70 18.10
C PRO A 526 41.51 -0.06 17.40
N GLU A 527 42.34 -0.90 16.80
CA GLU A 527 43.45 -0.45 15.96
C GLU A 527 42.91 0.48 14.85
N GLN A 528 43.46 1.70 14.77
CA GLN A 528 42.94 2.73 13.89
C GLN A 528 43.34 2.43 12.44
N THR A 529 42.49 1.70 11.74
CA THR A 529 42.73 1.28 10.35
C THR A 529 42.32 2.32 9.31
N MET A 530 41.54 3.35 9.70
CA MET A 530 41.07 4.41 8.81
C MET A 530 41.67 5.78 9.17
N THR A 531 42.38 6.39 8.21
CA THR A 531 42.95 7.74 8.35
C THR A 531 41.92 8.87 8.27
N LYS A 532 40.66 8.56 7.90
CA LYS A 532 39.59 9.56 7.66
C LYS A 532 38.54 9.65 8.79
N ALA A 533 38.62 8.82 9.83
CA ALA A 533 37.64 8.78 10.93
C ALA A 533 38.29 8.32 12.24
N LEU A 534 37.81 8.78 13.39
CA LEU A 534 38.16 8.20 14.68
C LEU A 534 37.19 7.06 15.00
N GLN A 535 37.72 5.84 15.15
CA GLN A 535 36.93 4.65 15.42
C GLN A 535 37.00 4.25 16.89
N PHE A 536 35.86 3.97 17.49
CA PHE A 536 35.77 3.43 18.85
C PHE A 536 34.54 2.56 18.99
N GLN A 537 34.52 1.69 19.99
CA GLN A 537 33.47 0.71 20.22
C GLN A 537 32.82 0.92 21.58
N LEU A 538 31.49 0.96 21.61
CA LEU A 538 30.69 0.98 22.84
C LEU A 538 30.08 -0.40 23.07
N MET A 539 30.45 -1.07 24.14
CA MET A 539 29.97 -2.42 24.46
C MET A 539 29.14 -2.46 25.73
N SER A 540 28.08 -3.25 25.75
CA SER A 540 27.32 -3.60 26.96
C SER A 540 27.55 -5.07 27.30
N PRO A 541 28.44 -5.39 28.26
CA PRO A 541 28.71 -6.77 28.67
C PRO A 541 27.44 -7.53 29.10
N ALA A 542 26.54 -6.86 29.83
CA ALA A 542 25.31 -7.46 30.32
C ALA A 542 24.31 -7.88 29.23
N LEU A 543 24.41 -7.29 28.03
CA LEU A 543 23.48 -7.51 26.91
C LEU A 543 24.18 -8.17 25.71
N ALA A 544 25.45 -8.54 25.86
CA ALA A 544 26.29 -9.10 24.79
C ALA A 544 26.13 -8.34 23.45
N SER A 545 26.09 -7.00 23.51
CA SER A 545 25.81 -6.13 22.36
C SER A 545 26.82 -5.00 22.31
N TRP A 546 27.26 -4.63 21.11
CA TRP A 546 28.21 -3.55 20.88
C TRP A 546 27.82 -2.66 19.70
N VAL A 547 28.37 -1.44 19.68
CA VAL A 547 28.28 -0.51 18.56
C VAL A 547 29.67 -0.04 18.16
N ASP A 548 30.02 -0.23 16.90
CA ASP A 548 31.23 0.32 16.29
C ASP A 548 30.92 1.73 15.80
N VAL A 549 31.49 2.75 16.45
CA VAL A 549 31.24 4.16 16.20
C VAL A 549 32.38 4.75 15.36
N SER A 550 32.03 5.45 14.28
CA SER A 550 32.95 6.25 13.47
C SER A 550 32.64 7.73 13.61
N LEU A 551 33.55 8.49 14.23
CA LEU A 551 33.45 9.94 14.38
C LEU A 551 34.10 10.64 13.18
N LEU A 552 33.35 11.52 12.52
CA LEU A 552 33.67 12.09 11.21
C LEU A 552 33.52 13.62 11.22
N PRO A 553 34.60 14.41 11.17
CA PRO A 553 34.54 15.84 10.94
C PRO A 553 34.29 16.15 9.46
N VAL A 554 33.28 16.95 9.16
CA VAL A 554 32.83 17.21 7.76
C VAL A 554 32.44 18.66 7.50
N PHE A 555 32.47 19.04 6.22
CA PHE A 555 31.93 20.31 5.73
C PHE A 555 30.40 20.32 5.74
N ASP A 556 29.83 21.44 6.17
CA ASP A 556 28.40 21.69 6.16
C ASP A 556 27.88 22.21 4.82
N ALA A 557 27.91 21.34 3.81
CA ALA A 557 27.46 21.73 2.46
C ALA A 557 25.94 21.94 2.35
N VAL A 558 25.18 21.29 3.23
CA VAL A 558 23.72 21.17 3.12
C VAL A 558 22.99 22.22 3.96
N GLY A 559 23.59 22.69 5.05
CA GLY A 559 22.91 23.56 6.01
C GLY A 559 21.72 22.88 6.71
N GLN A 560 20.95 23.67 7.44
CA GLN A 560 19.76 23.18 8.14
C GLN A 560 18.58 23.07 7.17
N LEU A 561 18.30 21.85 6.70
CA LEU A 561 17.15 21.57 5.84
C LEU A 561 15.92 21.15 6.65
N SER A 562 14.76 21.69 6.29
CA SER A 562 13.46 21.17 6.71
C SER A 562 13.21 19.79 6.12
N ALA A 563 12.54 18.92 6.88
CA ALA A 563 12.21 17.57 6.43
C ALA A 563 11.38 17.61 5.13
N GLY A 564 11.88 16.97 4.07
CA GLY A 564 11.19 16.85 2.78
C GLY A 564 11.56 17.91 1.73
N THR A 565 12.45 18.86 2.04
CA THR A 565 12.93 19.86 1.07
C THR A 565 14.15 19.35 0.31
N LYS A 566 14.11 19.43 -1.03
CA LYS A 566 15.22 19.04 -1.90
C LYS A 566 16.39 20.03 -1.77
N PRO A 567 17.65 19.56 -1.64
CA PRO A 567 18.83 20.44 -1.61
C PRO A 567 18.98 21.29 -2.89
N ASP A 568 19.60 22.47 -2.77
CA ASP A 568 19.95 23.30 -3.93
C ASP A 568 20.92 22.52 -4.86
N PRO A 569 20.62 22.38 -6.16
CA PRO A 569 21.51 21.71 -7.11
C PRO A 569 22.96 22.22 -7.11
N LYS A 570 23.20 23.49 -6.75
CA LYS A 570 24.55 24.07 -6.62
C LYS A 570 25.44 23.28 -5.66
N ILE A 571 24.87 22.71 -4.59
CA ILE A 571 25.60 21.89 -3.62
C ILE A 571 26.29 20.74 -4.34
N TYR A 572 25.53 20.01 -5.17
CA TYR A 572 26.07 18.89 -5.93
C TYR A 572 26.98 19.33 -7.08
N ARG A 573 26.75 20.50 -7.71
CA ARG A 573 27.70 21.03 -8.70
C ARG A 573 29.08 21.28 -8.07
N THR A 574 29.12 21.95 -6.92
CA THR A 574 30.39 22.20 -6.21
C THR A 574 31.06 20.91 -5.72
N LEU A 575 30.29 19.86 -5.41
CA LEU A 575 30.81 18.53 -5.15
C LEU A 575 31.48 17.92 -6.39
N LEU A 576 30.85 18.02 -7.56
CA LEU A 576 31.42 17.53 -8.81
C LEU A 576 32.66 18.32 -9.23
N ASP A 577 32.62 19.65 -9.10
CA ASP A 577 33.73 20.57 -9.39
C ASP A 577 34.91 20.39 -8.42
N SER A 578 34.67 19.77 -7.25
CA SER A 578 35.76 19.48 -6.31
C SER A 578 36.71 18.41 -6.82
N GLY A 579 36.30 17.61 -7.83
CA GLY A 579 37.08 16.50 -8.37
C GLY A 579 37.24 15.34 -7.38
N CYS A 580 36.31 15.20 -6.43
CA CYS A 580 36.38 14.17 -5.40
C CYS A 580 36.23 12.76 -5.97
N GLN A 581 36.78 11.77 -5.27
CA GLN A 581 36.53 10.37 -5.60
C GLN A 581 35.08 9.97 -5.27
N ASP A 582 34.57 8.89 -5.90
CA ASP A 582 33.21 8.38 -5.69
C ASP A 582 32.90 8.19 -4.19
N GLY A 583 31.95 8.98 -3.66
CA GLY A 583 31.51 8.92 -2.26
C GLY A 583 32.55 9.37 -1.23
N GLU A 584 33.58 10.13 -1.63
CA GLU A 584 34.60 10.66 -0.72
C GLU A 584 34.00 11.57 0.36
N HIS A 585 33.03 12.40 -0.01
CA HIS A 585 32.36 13.36 0.89
C HIS A 585 30.99 12.88 1.37
N ARG A 586 30.68 11.57 1.24
CA ARG A 586 29.37 10.99 1.61
C ARG A 586 28.89 11.36 3.01
N ALA A 587 29.83 11.55 3.95
CA ALA A 587 29.55 11.90 5.34
C ALA A 587 28.83 13.26 5.47
N CYS A 588 29.07 14.21 4.55
CA CYS A 588 28.37 15.51 4.50
C CYS A 588 26.85 15.33 4.30
N PHE A 589 26.44 14.23 3.68
CA PHE A 589 25.04 13.93 3.35
C PHE A 589 24.41 12.88 4.28
N ALA A 590 25.03 12.58 5.42
CA ALA A 590 24.56 11.54 6.34
C ALA A 590 23.14 11.78 6.86
N GLU A 591 22.75 13.04 7.09
CA GLU A 591 21.40 13.39 7.56
C GLU A 591 20.33 13.14 6.49
N LEU A 592 20.63 13.41 5.22
CA LEU A 592 19.76 13.09 4.10
C LEU A 592 19.58 11.58 3.95
N ARG A 593 20.68 10.80 4.03
CA ARG A 593 20.63 9.32 4.03
C ARG A 593 19.80 8.80 5.19
N ARG A 594 20.01 9.35 6.40
CA ARG A 594 19.25 9.03 7.60
C ARG A 594 17.76 9.30 7.41
N SER A 595 17.40 10.47 6.92
CA SER A 595 16.00 10.86 6.67
C SER A 595 15.33 9.95 5.64
N PHE A 596 16.04 9.64 4.56
CA PHE A 596 15.56 8.77 3.49
C PHE A 596 15.17 7.37 3.98
N VAL A 597 16.00 6.75 4.85
CA VAL A 597 15.69 5.43 5.42
C VAL A 597 14.71 5.54 6.59
N ASN A 598 14.82 6.59 7.42
CA ASN A 598 13.98 6.69 8.61
C ASN A 598 12.51 7.00 8.34
N SER A 599 12.21 7.68 7.23
CA SER A 599 10.84 7.94 6.77
C SER A 599 10.07 6.68 6.35
N ARG A 600 10.73 5.51 6.27
CA ARG A 600 10.12 4.27 5.80
C ARG A 600 9.39 3.49 6.90
N PRO A 601 8.35 2.70 6.54
CA PRO A 601 7.57 1.94 7.51
C PRO A 601 8.39 0.97 8.37
N THR A 602 7.98 0.76 9.62
CA THR A 602 8.66 -0.13 10.58
C THR A 602 8.75 -1.58 10.07
N LYS A 603 7.72 -2.03 9.33
CA LYS A 603 7.71 -3.35 8.68
C LYS A 603 8.79 -3.49 7.61
N LEU A 604 9.03 -2.44 6.81
CA LEU A 604 10.12 -2.42 5.84
C LEU A 604 11.48 -2.45 6.53
N LYS A 605 11.66 -1.67 7.62
CA LYS A 605 12.89 -1.75 8.42
C LYS A 605 13.12 -3.16 8.98
N SER A 606 12.05 -3.87 9.36
CA SER A 606 12.14 -5.27 9.81
C SER A 606 12.61 -6.21 8.69
N LEU A 607 12.15 -6.02 7.45
CA LEU A 607 12.68 -6.75 6.29
C LEU A 607 14.15 -6.41 6.02
N ILE A 608 14.55 -5.14 6.15
CA ILE A 608 15.95 -4.73 6.03
C ILE A 608 16.83 -5.46 7.04
N LEU A 609 16.39 -5.60 8.30
CA LEU A 609 17.13 -6.37 9.31
C LEU A 609 17.34 -7.83 8.87
N LEU A 610 16.31 -8.46 8.32
CA LEU A 610 16.39 -9.84 7.83
C LEU A 610 17.41 -9.99 6.69
N VAL A 611 17.37 -9.09 5.71
CA VAL A 611 18.31 -9.07 4.57
C VAL A 611 19.74 -8.81 5.05
N LYS A 612 19.93 -7.88 5.99
CA LYS A 612 21.25 -7.60 6.59
C LYS A 612 21.78 -8.80 7.39
N HIS A 613 20.90 -9.49 8.10
CA HIS A 613 21.28 -10.69 8.85
C HIS A 613 21.77 -11.80 7.89
N TRP A 614 21.03 -12.04 6.80
CA TRP A 614 21.46 -12.95 5.74
C TRP A 614 22.82 -12.55 5.15
N HIS A 615 23.02 -11.27 4.79
CA HIS A 615 24.30 -10.77 4.28
C HIS A 615 25.45 -10.99 5.27
N ARG A 616 25.23 -10.76 6.58
CA ARG A 616 26.22 -11.03 7.62
C ARG A 616 26.60 -12.52 7.70
N GLN A 617 25.63 -13.43 7.56
CA GLN A 617 25.91 -14.86 7.53
C GLN A 617 26.77 -15.25 6.33
N VAL A 618 26.46 -14.72 5.14
CA VAL A 618 27.26 -14.96 3.92
C VAL A 618 28.66 -14.37 4.08
N ALA A 619 28.78 -13.15 4.61
CA ALA A 619 30.06 -12.49 4.84
C ALA A 619 30.93 -13.24 5.87
N ALA A 620 30.34 -13.82 6.92
CA ALA A 620 31.06 -14.62 7.91
C ALA A 620 31.64 -15.90 7.29
N ARG A 621 30.87 -16.61 6.45
CA ARG A 621 31.35 -17.79 5.71
C ARG A 621 32.47 -17.44 4.73
N ASN A 622 32.38 -16.27 4.08
CA ASN A 622 33.40 -15.81 3.15
C ASN A 622 34.77 -15.55 3.81
N LYS A 623 34.82 -15.22 5.11
CA LYS A 623 36.08 -14.99 5.84
C LYS A 623 36.80 -16.29 6.23
N GLY A 624 36.12 -17.44 6.21
CA GLY A 624 36.67 -18.73 6.65
C GLY A 624 37.54 -19.47 5.63
N GLU A 625 37.57 -19.05 4.36
CA GLU A 625 38.27 -19.74 3.27
C GLU A 625 39.26 -18.78 2.58
N ARG A 626 40.58 -19.11 2.56
CA ARG A 626 41.63 -18.34 1.83
C ARG A 626 41.91 -18.96 0.45
N PRO A 627 42.40 -18.18 -0.56
CA PRO A 627 42.85 -16.79 -0.50
C PRO A 627 41.94 -15.78 -1.25
N ALA A 628 42.09 -14.50 -0.88
CA ALA A 628 41.62 -13.26 -1.53
C ALA A 628 40.32 -13.35 -2.37
N ARG A 629 39.20 -13.74 -1.77
CA ARG A 629 37.88 -13.54 -2.39
C ARG A 629 37.54 -12.06 -2.45
N ALA A 630 36.97 -11.62 -3.57
CA ALA A 630 36.56 -10.23 -3.79
C ALA A 630 35.63 -9.73 -2.67
N SER A 631 35.80 -8.48 -2.27
CA SER A 631 35.00 -7.88 -1.19
C SER A 631 33.52 -7.81 -1.59
N LEU A 632 32.64 -8.30 -0.71
CA LEU A 632 31.20 -8.16 -0.87
C LEU A 632 30.78 -6.68 -0.83
N PRO A 633 29.67 -6.31 -1.48
CA PRO A 633 29.13 -4.96 -1.37
C PRO A 633 28.77 -4.62 0.09
N PRO A 634 28.80 -3.33 0.47
CA PRO A 634 28.39 -2.88 1.79
C PRO A 634 26.94 -3.30 2.11
N ALA A 635 26.64 -3.60 3.38
CA ALA A 635 25.28 -3.92 3.81
C ALA A 635 24.27 -2.81 3.45
N TYR A 636 24.72 -1.55 3.37
CA TYR A 636 23.91 -0.42 2.94
C TYR A 636 23.38 -0.55 1.50
N ALA A 637 24.11 -1.20 0.58
CA ALA A 637 23.61 -1.48 -0.76
C ALA A 637 22.35 -2.36 -0.75
N LEU A 638 22.29 -3.31 0.19
CA LEU A 638 21.17 -4.21 0.38
C LEU A 638 20.01 -3.53 1.13
N GLU A 639 20.30 -2.56 2.01
CA GLU A 639 19.28 -1.66 2.58
C GLU A 639 18.55 -0.91 1.45
N LEU A 640 19.31 -0.29 0.54
CA LEU A 640 18.76 0.44 -0.60
C LEU A 640 18.03 -0.48 -1.57
N LEU A 641 18.57 -1.66 -1.88
CA LEU A 641 17.91 -2.63 -2.74
C LEU A 641 16.59 -3.14 -2.14
N THR A 642 16.53 -3.28 -0.82
CA THR A 642 15.30 -3.66 -0.10
C THR A 642 14.25 -2.56 -0.16
N ILE A 643 14.67 -1.30 0.01
CA ILE A 643 13.77 -0.14 -0.14
C ILE A 643 13.24 -0.09 -1.59
N PHE A 644 14.12 -0.24 -2.58
CA PHE A 644 13.73 -0.30 -3.99
C PHE A 644 12.72 -1.42 -4.27
N ALA A 645 12.99 -2.64 -3.81
CA ALA A 645 12.08 -3.77 -3.98
C ALA A 645 10.70 -3.50 -3.38
N TRP A 646 10.65 -2.89 -2.19
CA TRP A 646 9.40 -2.54 -1.56
C TRP A 646 8.66 -1.41 -2.29
N GLU A 647 9.33 -0.35 -2.70
CA GLU A 647 8.72 0.78 -3.43
C GLU A 647 8.12 0.36 -4.78
N GLN A 648 8.81 -0.51 -5.52
CA GLN A 648 8.38 -0.95 -6.84
C GLN A 648 7.38 -2.10 -6.82
N GLY A 649 7.42 -2.93 -5.77
CA GLY A 649 6.63 -4.16 -5.67
C GLY A 649 5.38 -4.01 -4.83
N SER A 650 5.56 -3.66 -3.56
CA SER A 650 4.48 -3.67 -2.57
C SER A 650 3.88 -2.29 -2.35
N GLY A 651 4.72 -1.29 -2.01
CA GLY A 651 4.32 0.07 -1.67
C GLY A 651 3.37 0.19 -0.47
N LYS A 652 3.13 -0.90 0.26
CA LYS A 652 2.14 -1.00 1.35
C LYS A 652 2.83 -1.15 2.70
N ASP A 653 2.20 -0.63 3.75
CA ASP A 653 2.69 -0.79 5.13
C ASP A 653 2.61 -2.24 5.64
N ARG A 654 1.67 -3.03 5.08
CA ARG A 654 1.47 -4.44 5.40
C ARG A 654 1.79 -5.31 4.19
N PHE A 655 2.75 -6.21 4.35
CA PHE A 655 3.18 -7.17 3.34
C PHE A 655 3.80 -8.41 3.99
N SER A 656 3.93 -9.49 3.20
CA SER A 656 4.61 -10.72 3.62
C SER A 656 6.13 -10.55 3.58
N THR A 657 6.78 -10.79 4.71
CA THR A 657 8.24 -10.72 4.82
C THR A 657 8.94 -11.73 3.92
N ALA A 658 8.35 -12.92 3.72
CA ALA A 658 8.89 -13.94 2.83
C ALA A 658 8.88 -13.49 1.36
N GLU A 659 7.78 -12.89 0.89
CA GLU A 659 7.69 -12.33 -0.46
C GLU A 659 8.72 -11.22 -0.67
N GLY A 660 8.86 -10.32 0.32
CA GLY A 660 9.84 -9.25 0.28
C GLY A 660 11.28 -9.76 0.24
N LEU A 661 11.63 -10.72 1.11
CA LEU A 661 12.95 -11.35 1.11
C LEU A 661 13.23 -12.02 -0.23
N ARG A 662 12.28 -12.81 -0.76
CA ARG A 662 12.44 -13.48 -2.05
C ARG A 662 12.66 -12.49 -3.19
N THR A 663 11.94 -11.37 -3.17
CA THR A 663 12.09 -10.30 -4.17
C THR A 663 13.49 -9.71 -4.14
N VAL A 664 14.01 -9.37 -2.95
CA VAL A 664 15.37 -8.82 -2.80
C VAL A 664 16.43 -9.80 -3.26
N LEU A 665 16.32 -11.09 -2.88
CA LEU A 665 17.25 -12.12 -3.30
C LEU A 665 17.19 -12.38 -4.82
N GLY A 666 16.00 -12.32 -5.43
CA GLY A 666 15.86 -12.38 -6.89
C GLY A 666 16.58 -11.21 -7.59
N LEU A 667 16.48 -10.00 -7.04
CA LEU A 667 17.22 -8.84 -7.56
C LEU A 667 18.74 -9.00 -7.39
N VAL A 668 19.21 -9.59 -6.29
CA VAL A 668 20.64 -9.93 -6.08
C VAL A 668 21.12 -10.90 -7.16
N GLN A 669 20.34 -11.94 -7.50
CA GLN A 669 20.69 -12.85 -8.59
C GLN A 669 20.78 -12.12 -9.94
N GLN A 670 19.95 -11.10 -10.14
CA GLN A 670 19.94 -10.24 -11.33
C GLN A 670 20.92 -9.05 -11.24
N HIS A 671 21.97 -9.10 -10.39
CA HIS A 671 22.90 -7.99 -10.16
C HIS A 671 23.51 -7.40 -11.44
N ARG A 672 23.74 -8.21 -12.49
CA ARG A 672 24.26 -7.76 -13.80
C ARG A 672 23.31 -6.83 -14.55
N GLN A 673 22.06 -6.71 -14.11
CA GLN A 673 21.02 -5.88 -14.68
C GLN A 673 20.55 -4.77 -13.72
N LEU A 674 21.09 -4.70 -12.49
CA LEU A 674 20.66 -3.71 -11.50
C LEU A 674 21.11 -2.30 -11.86
N CYS A 675 20.13 -1.41 -12.03
CA CYS A 675 20.32 0.03 -12.22
C CYS A 675 19.29 0.77 -11.38
N VAL A 676 19.71 1.16 -10.16
CA VAL A 676 18.84 1.72 -9.14
C VAL A 676 19.40 3.07 -8.69
N PHE A 677 18.57 4.10 -8.77
CA PHE A 677 18.84 5.39 -8.14
C PHE A 677 17.54 6.12 -7.83
N TRP A 678 17.61 7.14 -6.98
CA TRP A 678 16.49 8.00 -6.63
C TRP A 678 16.77 9.42 -7.05
N THR A 679 15.71 10.17 -7.33
CA THR A 679 15.78 11.60 -7.68
C THR A 679 15.25 12.52 -6.57
N VAL A 680 15.21 12.01 -5.33
CA VAL A 680 14.65 12.70 -4.17
C VAL A 680 15.49 13.93 -3.80
N ASN A 681 16.82 13.80 -3.78
CA ASN A 681 17.71 14.90 -3.39
C ASN A 681 18.42 15.56 -4.60
N TYR A 682 18.67 14.81 -5.68
CA TYR A 682 19.28 15.30 -6.92
C TYR A 682 18.45 14.84 -8.12
N SER A 683 18.46 15.57 -9.25
CA SER A 683 17.72 15.17 -10.46
C SER A 683 18.50 15.50 -11.73
N SER A 684 18.00 15.02 -12.86
CA SER A 684 18.50 15.33 -14.20
C SER A 684 18.02 16.68 -14.75
N GLU A 685 17.32 17.49 -13.95
CA GLU A 685 16.87 18.84 -14.34
C GLU A 685 18.07 19.78 -14.50
N ASP A 686 19.07 19.63 -13.63
CA ASP A 686 20.32 20.37 -13.72
C ASP A 686 21.25 19.77 -14.81
N PRO A 687 21.81 20.58 -15.73
CA PRO A 687 22.67 20.08 -16.80
C PRO A 687 23.93 19.33 -16.31
N ALA A 688 24.61 19.83 -15.27
CA ALA A 688 25.83 19.21 -14.77
C ALA A 688 25.52 17.87 -14.07
N LEU A 689 24.47 17.83 -13.25
CA LEU A 689 24.01 16.59 -12.63
C LEU A 689 23.51 15.57 -13.66
N ARG A 690 22.79 16.03 -14.70
CA ARG A 690 22.36 15.17 -15.80
C ARG A 690 23.54 14.54 -16.52
N ALA A 691 24.55 15.31 -16.88
CA ALA A 691 25.77 14.81 -17.51
C ALA A 691 26.47 13.77 -16.62
N HIS A 692 26.60 14.05 -15.33
CA HIS A 692 27.18 13.12 -14.34
C HIS A 692 26.37 11.83 -14.21
N LEU A 693 25.04 11.92 -14.05
CA LEU A 693 24.16 10.75 -13.94
C LEU A 693 24.21 9.90 -15.21
N LEU A 694 24.19 10.52 -16.40
CA LEU A 694 24.38 9.79 -17.66
C LEU A 694 25.75 9.11 -17.74
N GLY A 695 26.79 9.72 -17.17
CA GLY A 695 28.11 9.10 -16.98
C GLY A 695 28.05 7.88 -16.06
N GLN A 696 27.40 7.98 -14.90
CA GLN A 696 27.20 6.88 -13.97
C GLN A 696 26.42 5.72 -14.61
N LEU A 697 25.40 6.02 -15.42
CA LEU A 697 24.58 5.01 -16.11
C LEU A 697 25.35 4.19 -17.14
N ARG A 698 26.53 4.65 -17.59
CA ARG A 698 27.44 3.90 -18.47
C ARG A 698 28.37 2.95 -17.72
N LYS A 699 28.50 3.10 -16.40
CA LYS A 699 29.34 2.21 -15.59
C LYS A 699 28.77 0.78 -15.58
N PRO A 700 29.63 -0.25 -15.41
CA PRO A 700 29.18 -1.64 -15.27
C PRO A 700 28.14 -1.80 -14.16
N ARG A 701 27.24 -2.78 -14.34
CA ARG A 701 26.27 -3.16 -13.31
C ARG A 701 26.94 -4.06 -12.25
N PRO A 702 26.46 -4.06 -10.99
CA PRO A 702 25.30 -3.32 -10.48
C PRO A 702 25.60 -1.84 -10.22
N LEU A 703 24.66 -0.99 -10.62
CA LEU A 703 24.66 0.43 -10.30
C LEU A 703 23.56 0.69 -9.27
N ILE A 704 23.96 1.01 -8.05
CA ILE A 704 23.05 1.43 -6.98
C ILE A 704 23.58 2.75 -6.44
N LEU A 705 23.01 3.88 -6.89
CA LEU A 705 23.43 5.19 -6.43
C LEU A 705 22.78 5.53 -5.09
N ASP A 706 23.58 6.07 -4.18
CA ASP A 706 23.09 6.55 -2.90
C ASP A 706 22.09 7.70 -3.10
N PRO A 707 20.89 7.65 -2.51
CA PRO A 707 19.86 8.69 -2.69
C PRO A 707 20.27 10.08 -2.19
N ALA A 708 21.35 10.22 -1.43
CA ALA A 708 21.83 11.51 -0.91
C ALA A 708 23.10 12.03 -1.60
N ASP A 709 23.93 11.15 -2.15
CA ASP A 709 25.18 11.47 -2.84
C ASP A 709 25.21 10.84 -4.26
N PRO A 710 25.04 11.63 -5.32
CA PRO A 710 25.01 11.14 -6.70
C PRO A 710 26.36 10.61 -7.22
N THR A 711 27.45 10.82 -6.47
CA THR A 711 28.78 10.30 -6.82
C THR A 711 28.99 8.87 -6.32
N TRP A 712 28.22 8.46 -5.30
CA TRP A 712 28.49 7.22 -4.59
C TRP A 712 27.66 6.05 -5.13
N ASN A 713 28.29 5.21 -5.96
CA ASN A 713 27.76 3.90 -6.28
C ASN A 713 28.03 2.92 -5.14
N VAL A 714 27.01 2.63 -4.33
CA VAL A 714 27.11 1.66 -3.22
C VAL A 714 27.10 0.21 -3.70
N GLY A 715 26.78 -0.03 -4.98
CA GLY A 715 26.76 -1.35 -5.59
C GLY A 715 28.14 -1.96 -5.85
N LEU A 716 29.24 -1.22 -5.67
CA LEU A 716 30.58 -1.75 -5.91
C LEU A 716 30.91 -2.92 -4.97
N GLY A 717 31.49 -3.99 -5.54
CA GLY A 717 31.82 -5.24 -4.84
C GLY A 717 31.45 -6.47 -5.68
N SER A 718 31.82 -7.66 -5.21
CA SER A 718 31.43 -8.92 -5.85
C SER A 718 30.04 -9.36 -5.38
N TRP A 719 29.12 -9.50 -6.33
CA TRP A 719 27.74 -9.94 -6.10
C TRP A 719 27.54 -11.42 -6.43
N GLU A 720 28.53 -12.06 -7.04
CA GLU A 720 28.48 -13.45 -7.48
C GLU A 720 28.19 -14.41 -6.32
N LEU A 721 28.92 -14.25 -5.20
CA LEU A 721 28.69 -15.07 -4.00
C LEU A 721 27.29 -14.83 -3.41
N LEU A 722 26.84 -13.57 -3.35
CA LEU A 722 25.50 -13.24 -2.87
C LEU A 722 24.42 -13.86 -3.77
N ALA A 723 24.61 -13.86 -5.09
CA ALA A 723 23.71 -14.48 -6.05
C ALA A 723 23.66 -16.00 -5.90
N GLN A 724 24.81 -16.65 -5.69
CA GLN A 724 24.89 -18.11 -5.45
C GLN A 724 24.17 -18.52 -4.16
N GLU A 725 24.43 -17.83 -3.05
CA GLU A 725 23.77 -18.08 -1.77
C GLU A 725 22.27 -17.75 -1.81
N ALA A 726 21.89 -16.72 -2.57
CA ALA A 726 20.48 -16.40 -2.82
C ALA A 726 19.76 -17.51 -3.58
N ALA A 727 20.40 -18.09 -4.61
CA ALA A 727 19.85 -19.21 -5.37
C ALA A 727 19.69 -20.48 -4.50
N ALA A 728 20.65 -20.75 -3.62
CA ALA A 728 20.60 -21.89 -2.69
C ALA A 728 19.42 -21.81 -1.70
N LEU A 729 18.92 -20.61 -1.39
CA LEU A 729 17.77 -20.43 -0.51
C LEU A 729 16.42 -20.68 -1.19
N GLU A 730 16.32 -20.69 -2.52
CA GLU A 730 15.04 -20.74 -3.24
C GLU A 730 14.15 -21.95 -2.92
N THR A 731 14.78 -23.06 -2.55
CA THR A 731 14.13 -24.34 -2.24
C THR A 731 13.93 -24.57 -0.74
N GLN A 732 14.29 -23.60 0.10
CA GLN A 732 14.30 -23.74 1.56
C GLN A 732 12.97 -23.35 2.21
N ALA A 733 12.79 -23.72 3.49
CA ALA A 733 11.54 -23.52 4.23
C ALA A 733 11.10 -22.05 4.32
N CYS A 734 12.04 -21.11 4.27
CA CYS A 734 11.77 -19.67 4.29
C CYS A 734 11.01 -19.15 3.06
N PHE A 735 10.99 -19.92 1.96
CA PHE A 735 10.24 -19.61 0.75
C PHE A 735 9.17 -20.65 0.40
N MET A 736 8.81 -21.51 1.35
CA MET A 736 7.70 -22.43 1.19
C MET A 736 6.50 -21.97 2.02
N SER A 737 5.35 -21.91 1.37
CA SER A 737 4.05 -21.66 1.97
C SER A 737 3.60 -22.85 2.83
N ALA A 738 2.59 -22.66 3.69
CA ALA A 738 2.09 -23.72 4.56
C ALA A 738 1.51 -24.94 3.80
N ASP A 739 1.12 -24.74 2.54
CA ASP A 739 0.63 -25.77 1.61
C ASP A 739 1.76 -26.38 0.74
N GLY A 740 3.02 -26.05 1.01
CA GLY A 740 4.19 -26.54 0.27
C GLY A 740 4.42 -25.84 -1.07
N THR A 741 3.69 -24.77 -1.38
CA THR A 741 3.90 -24.01 -2.62
C THR A 741 5.00 -22.94 -2.47
N PRO A 742 5.86 -22.71 -3.48
CA PRO A 742 6.84 -21.64 -3.42
C PRO A 742 6.20 -20.25 -3.31
N VAL A 743 6.63 -19.48 -2.31
CA VAL A 743 6.26 -18.07 -2.12
C VAL A 743 6.61 -17.30 -3.39
N GLN A 744 5.70 -16.46 -3.89
CA GLN A 744 5.93 -15.69 -5.11
C GLN A 744 6.63 -14.36 -4.77
N PRO A 745 7.62 -13.93 -5.58
CA PRO A 745 8.21 -12.60 -5.42
C PRO A 745 7.23 -11.52 -5.89
N TRP A 746 7.47 -10.28 -5.46
CA TRP A 746 6.80 -9.12 -6.05
C TRP A 746 7.26 -8.90 -7.49
N ASP A 747 6.38 -8.32 -8.31
CA ASP A 747 6.68 -7.93 -9.69
C ASP A 747 7.54 -6.65 -9.70
N VAL A 748 8.84 -6.84 -9.50
CA VAL A 748 9.87 -5.78 -9.46
C VAL A 748 10.91 -6.03 -10.53
N MET A 749 11.22 -4.98 -11.29
CA MET A 749 12.27 -5.02 -12.30
C MET A 749 13.58 -4.43 -11.76
N PRO A 750 14.75 -4.95 -12.19
CA PRO A 750 16.05 -4.46 -11.74
C PRO A 750 16.45 -3.10 -12.32
N THR A 751 15.73 -2.62 -13.35
CA THR A 751 15.89 -1.31 -13.98
C THR A 751 14.52 -0.70 -14.27
N LEU A 752 14.35 0.61 -14.06
CA LEU A 752 13.11 1.33 -14.34
C LEU A 752 13.10 1.97 -15.73
N LEU A 753 11.95 1.91 -16.41
CA LEU A 753 11.74 2.53 -17.72
C LEU A 753 12.10 4.02 -17.73
N TYR A 754 11.54 4.82 -16.81
CA TYR A 754 11.77 6.27 -16.73
C TYR A 754 13.24 6.66 -16.46
N GLN A 755 14.03 5.71 -15.98
CA GLN A 755 15.46 5.88 -15.69
C GLN A 755 16.36 5.31 -16.80
N THR A 756 15.77 4.64 -17.80
CA THR A 756 16.50 4.08 -18.93
C THR A 756 16.75 5.18 -19.95
N PRO A 757 18.00 5.43 -20.38
CA PRO A 757 18.27 6.40 -21.45
C PRO A 757 17.54 6.05 -22.75
N ALA A 758 17.06 7.06 -23.47
CA ALA A 758 16.31 6.91 -24.74
C ALA A 758 16.96 5.92 -25.73
N ARG A 759 18.29 5.98 -25.90
CA ARG A 759 19.06 5.10 -26.80
C ARG A 759 19.12 3.62 -26.37
N ASP A 760 18.86 3.34 -25.09
CA ASP A 760 18.96 2.01 -24.51
C ASP A 760 17.60 1.31 -24.44
N LEU A 761 16.54 1.89 -25.01
CA LEU A 761 15.19 1.33 -24.99
C LEU A 761 15.08 0.00 -25.74
N ASP A 762 15.75 -0.17 -26.89
CA ASP A 762 15.81 -1.47 -27.58
C ASP A 762 16.42 -2.56 -26.68
N LYS A 763 17.51 -2.22 -25.98
CA LYS A 763 18.17 -3.11 -25.04
C LYS A 763 17.26 -3.44 -23.85
N PHE A 764 16.59 -2.43 -23.28
CA PHE A 764 15.61 -2.61 -22.20
C PHE A 764 14.47 -3.57 -22.61
N ILE A 765 13.95 -3.42 -23.83
CA ILE A 765 12.91 -4.32 -24.35
C ILE A 765 13.45 -5.76 -24.45
N SER A 766 14.64 -5.94 -25.04
CA SER A 766 15.27 -7.25 -25.21
C SER A 766 15.57 -7.94 -23.86
N ASP A 767 16.15 -7.20 -22.91
CA ASP A 767 16.60 -7.74 -21.63
C ASP A 767 15.42 -8.09 -20.72
N PHE A 768 14.35 -7.29 -20.76
CA PHE A 768 13.33 -7.35 -19.72
C PHE A 768 11.89 -7.57 -20.18
N LEU A 769 11.51 -7.12 -21.39
CA LEU A 769 10.11 -7.17 -21.83
C LEU A 769 9.83 -8.34 -22.79
N GLN A 770 10.84 -8.79 -23.52
CA GLN A 770 10.69 -9.86 -24.50
C GLN A 770 10.55 -11.23 -23.80
N PRO A 771 9.51 -12.02 -24.11
CA PRO A 771 9.34 -13.32 -23.48
C PRO A 771 10.46 -14.30 -23.83
N ASN A 772 10.70 -15.27 -22.94
CA ASN A 772 11.70 -16.31 -23.16
C ASN A 772 11.30 -17.24 -24.31
N ARG A 773 12.19 -17.41 -25.31
CA ARG A 773 11.91 -18.22 -26.51
C ARG A 773 11.63 -19.69 -26.21
N GLN A 774 12.38 -20.30 -25.30
CA GLN A 774 12.20 -21.71 -24.92
C GLN A 774 10.84 -21.92 -24.24
N PHE A 775 10.50 -21.08 -23.27
CA PHE A 775 9.20 -21.15 -22.61
C PHE A 775 8.04 -20.93 -23.59
N LEU A 776 8.14 -19.95 -24.50
CA LEU A 776 7.14 -19.74 -25.54
C LEU A 776 6.95 -20.98 -26.44
N ALA A 777 8.03 -21.66 -26.82
CA ALA A 777 7.94 -22.90 -27.60
C ALA A 777 7.21 -24.01 -26.83
N GLN A 778 7.49 -24.17 -25.54
CA GLN A 778 6.83 -25.13 -24.66
C GLN A 778 5.33 -24.82 -24.49
N VAL A 779 4.99 -23.54 -24.28
CA VAL A 779 3.61 -23.08 -24.19
C VAL A 779 2.89 -23.32 -25.51
N ASN A 780 3.50 -22.98 -26.66
CA ASN A 780 2.88 -23.20 -27.97
C ASN A 780 2.55 -24.68 -28.19
N LYS A 781 3.50 -25.58 -27.92
CA LYS A 781 3.30 -27.04 -28.00
C LYS A 781 2.19 -27.54 -27.08
N ALA A 782 2.15 -27.04 -25.85
CA ALA A 782 1.10 -27.37 -24.89
C ALA A 782 -0.28 -26.91 -25.36
N VAL A 783 -0.38 -25.67 -25.84
CA VAL A 783 -1.64 -25.11 -26.37
C VAL A 783 -2.07 -25.85 -27.63
N ASP A 784 -1.17 -26.22 -28.53
CA ASP A 784 -1.51 -27.02 -29.72
C ASP A 784 -2.10 -28.38 -29.31
N THR A 785 -1.51 -29.02 -28.30
CA THR A 785 -2.03 -30.27 -27.73
C THR A 785 -3.43 -30.08 -27.14
N ILE A 786 -3.64 -28.99 -26.38
CA ILE A 786 -4.95 -28.65 -25.79
C ILE A 786 -5.98 -28.36 -26.89
N CYS A 787 -5.62 -27.59 -27.91
CA CYS A 787 -6.48 -27.26 -29.05
C CYS A 787 -6.95 -28.53 -29.78
N SER A 788 -6.03 -29.43 -30.14
CA SER A 788 -6.39 -30.69 -30.79
C SER A 788 -7.27 -31.55 -29.89
N PHE A 789 -6.94 -31.64 -28.60
CA PHE A 789 -7.74 -32.39 -27.64
C PHE A 789 -9.18 -31.86 -27.55
N LEU A 790 -9.36 -30.54 -27.45
CA LEU A 790 -10.68 -29.92 -27.39
C LEU A 790 -11.46 -30.15 -28.69
N ARG A 791 -10.82 -30.06 -29.86
CA ARG A 791 -11.49 -30.31 -31.15
C ARG A 791 -11.97 -31.76 -31.29
N GLU A 792 -11.16 -32.71 -30.84
CA GLU A 792 -11.42 -34.14 -31.03
C GLU A 792 -12.32 -34.75 -29.94
N ASN A 793 -12.21 -34.27 -28.69
CA ASN A 793 -12.78 -34.93 -27.52
C ASN A 793 -13.89 -34.14 -26.82
N CYS A 794 -13.94 -32.82 -27.02
CA CYS A 794 -14.98 -32.02 -26.37
C CYS A 794 -16.33 -32.24 -27.04
N PHE A 795 -17.38 -32.47 -26.25
CA PHE A 795 -18.75 -32.70 -26.73
C PHE A 795 -18.96 -33.98 -27.57
N GLN A 796 -18.09 -34.99 -27.50
CA GLN A 796 -18.24 -36.25 -28.28
C GLN A 796 -19.62 -36.93 -28.11
N ASN A 797 -20.24 -36.81 -26.93
CA ASN A 797 -21.55 -37.39 -26.62
C ASN A 797 -22.70 -36.36 -26.68
N SER A 798 -22.51 -35.26 -27.41
CA SER A 798 -23.46 -34.14 -27.50
C SER A 798 -23.66 -33.73 -28.96
N PRO A 799 -24.82 -33.13 -29.32
CA PRO A 799 -25.01 -32.55 -30.66
C PRO A 799 -24.10 -31.34 -30.95
N ILE A 800 -23.46 -30.76 -29.91
CA ILE A 800 -22.54 -29.63 -30.04
C ILE A 800 -21.23 -30.12 -30.66
N LYS A 801 -20.72 -29.42 -31.68
CA LYS A 801 -19.41 -29.67 -32.29
C LYS A 801 -18.50 -28.47 -32.10
N VAL A 802 -17.21 -28.72 -31.85
CA VAL A 802 -16.18 -27.70 -31.92
C VAL A 802 -15.81 -27.48 -33.38
N LEU A 803 -16.18 -26.31 -33.92
CA LEU A 803 -15.93 -25.95 -35.32
C LEU A 803 -14.44 -25.62 -35.54
N LYS A 804 -13.89 -24.77 -34.68
CA LYS A 804 -12.47 -24.39 -34.66
C LYS A 804 -12.07 -23.85 -33.29
N VAL A 805 -10.76 -23.87 -33.02
CA VAL A 805 -10.18 -23.29 -31.78
C VAL A 805 -9.06 -22.33 -32.19
N VAL A 806 -9.14 -21.09 -31.73
CA VAL A 806 -8.24 -20.01 -32.14
C VAL A 806 -7.51 -19.44 -30.92
N LYS A 807 -6.20 -19.21 -31.09
CA LYS A 807 -5.39 -18.51 -30.09
C LYS A 807 -5.56 -17.00 -30.30
N GLY A 808 -5.95 -16.30 -29.24
CA GLY A 808 -6.10 -14.85 -29.17
C GLY A 808 -5.19 -14.19 -28.14
N GLY A 809 -5.53 -12.97 -27.74
CA GLY A 809 -4.80 -12.20 -26.73
C GLY A 809 -3.38 -11.78 -27.14
N SER A 810 -2.62 -11.29 -26.15
CA SER A 810 -1.27 -10.75 -26.34
C SER A 810 -0.27 -11.76 -26.90
N SER A 811 -0.41 -13.03 -26.52
CA SER A 811 0.48 -14.11 -26.97
C SER A 811 0.31 -14.41 -28.45
N ALA A 812 -0.92 -14.54 -28.94
CA ALA A 812 -1.18 -14.78 -30.37
C ALA A 812 -0.84 -13.58 -31.26
N LYS A 813 -1.09 -12.35 -30.76
CA LYS A 813 -0.71 -11.10 -31.44
C LYS A 813 0.81 -10.89 -31.53
N GLY A 814 1.60 -11.69 -30.79
CA GLY A 814 3.05 -11.53 -30.72
C GLY A 814 3.49 -10.28 -29.94
N THR A 815 2.66 -9.80 -28.99
CA THR A 815 2.90 -8.62 -28.14
C THR A 815 2.93 -8.97 -26.64
N ALA A 816 3.03 -10.26 -26.29
CA ALA A 816 3.19 -10.71 -24.92
C ALA A 816 4.44 -10.13 -24.26
N LEU A 817 4.31 -9.83 -22.96
CA LEU A 817 5.39 -9.39 -22.08
C LEU A 817 5.98 -10.59 -21.34
N ARG A 818 7.28 -10.51 -21.02
CA ARG A 818 7.99 -11.48 -20.18
C ARG A 818 7.37 -11.59 -18.77
N GLY A 819 7.52 -12.76 -18.15
CA GLY A 819 7.02 -13.02 -16.80
C GLY A 819 5.59 -13.54 -16.88
N ARG A 820 4.60 -12.69 -16.59
CA ARG A 820 3.18 -13.03 -16.69
C ARG A 820 2.52 -12.41 -17.93
N SER A 821 2.14 -13.26 -18.87
CA SER A 821 1.39 -12.87 -20.07
C SER A 821 -0.04 -13.42 -20.07
N ASP A 822 -0.90 -12.68 -20.76
CA ASP A 822 -2.29 -13.03 -21.06
C ASP A 822 -2.40 -13.66 -22.45
N ALA A 823 -3.30 -14.63 -22.58
CA ALA A 823 -3.68 -15.27 -23.82
C ALA A 823 -5.17 -15.63 -23.79
N ASP A 824 -5.80 -15.65 -24.96
CA ASP A 824 -7.18 -16.12 -25.09
C ASP A 824 -7.20 -17.42 -25.87
N LEU A 825 -8.08 -18.34 -25.50
CA LEU A 825 -8.38 -19.56 -26.24
C LEU A 825 -9.85 -19.53 -26.63
N VAL A 826 -10.12 -19.14 -27.88
CA VAL A 826 -11.48 -18.97 -28.39
C VAL A 826 -11.96 -20.29 -29.01
N VAL A 827 -13.05 -20.82 -28.49
CA VAL A 827 -13.63 -22.11 -28.91
C VAL A 827 -14.93 -21.83 -29.66
N PHE A 828 -14.91 -22.03 -30.98
CA PHE A 828 -16.07 -21.82 -31.83
C PHE A 828 -16.95 -23.06 -31.86
N LEU A 829 -18.25 -22.91 -31.57
CA LEU A 829 -19.17 -24.03 -31.36
C LEU A 829 -20.35 -23.98 -32.32
N SER A 830 -20.78 -25.16 -32.78
CA SER A 830 -21.88 -25.30 -33.74
C SER A 830 -23.27 -25.01 -33.15
N CYS A 831 -23.39 -24.91 -31.83
CA CYS A 831 -24.65 -24.60 -31.16
C CYS A 831 -25.01 -23.11 -31.16
N PHE A 832 -24.10 -22.25 -31.62
CA PHE A 832 -24.37 -20.83 -31.81
C PHE A 832 -24.62 -20.59 -33.30
N GLY A 833 -25.85 -20.21 -33.66
CA GLY A 833 -26.22 -19.80 -35.03
C GLY A 833 -26.23 -18.27 -35.22
N GLN A 834 -26.23 -17.51 -34.13
CA GLN A 834 -26.26 -16.04 -34.13
C GLN A 834 -25.56 -15.47 -32.88
N PHE A 835 -25.24 -14.17 -32.90
CA PHE A 835 -24.49 -13.51 -31.83
C PHE A 835 -25.14 -13.66 -30.43
N THR A 836 -26.46 -13.46 -30.34
CA THR A 836 -27.20 -13.45 -29.05
C THR A 836 -27.21 -14.80 -28.32
N GLU A 837 -26.90 -15.91 -29.00
CA GLU A 837 -26.93 -17.26 -28.42
C GLU A 837 -25.70 -17.61 -27.57
N GLN A 838 -24.63 -16.82 -27.64
CA GLN A 838 -23.44 -17.02 -26.80
C GLN A 838 -23.70 -16.86 -25.30
N GLY A 839 -24.79 -16.18 -24.92
CA GLY A 839 -25.14 -15.91 -23.53
C GLY A 839 -25.98 -17.01 -22.86
N SER A 840 -26.86 -17.70 -23.59
CA SER A 840 -27.90 -18.56 -23.02
C SER A 840 -27.39 -19.93 -22.57
N THR A 841 -26.42 -20.52 -23.28
CA THR A 841 -25.86 -21.87 -22.99
C THR A 841 -24.43 -21.82 -22.43
N ARG A 842 -23.93 -20.62 -22.08
CA ARG A 842 -22.53 -20.37 -21.70
C ARG A 842 -22.04 -21.23 -20.53
N ALA A 843 -22.87 -21.40 -19.50
CA ALA A 843 -22.47 -22.11 -18.29
C ALA A 843 -22.27 -23.61 -18.54
N GLU A 844 -23.17 -24.24 -19.29
CA GLU A 844 -23.10 -25.67 -19.65
C GLU A 844 -21.87 -25.94 -20.52
N VAL A 845 -21.66 -25.09 -21.54
CA VAL A 845 -20.49 -25.15 -22.42
C VAL A 845 -19.18 -25.01 -21.64
N ILE A 846 -19.09 -24.02 -20.75
CA ILE A 846 -17.89 -23.80 -19.91
C ILE A 846 -17.64 -25.01 -19.00
N SER A 847 -18.69 -25.58 -18.42
CA SER A 847 -18.58 -26.76 -17.55
C SER A 847 -18.02 -27.96 -18.30
N GLU A 848 -18.52 -28.22 -19.50
CA GLU A 848 -18.04 -29.34 -20.33
C GLU A 848 -16.59 -29.11 -20.78
N ILE A 849 -16.24 -27.92 -21.28
CA ILE A 849 -14.86 -27.61 -21.68
C ILE A 849 -13.91 -27.78 -20.50
N ARG A 850 -14.31 -27.36 -19.28
CA ARG A 850 -13.51 -27.55 -18.06
C ARG A 850 -13.30 -29.04 -17.74
N ALA A 851 -14.35 -29.85 -17.80
CA ALA A 851 -14.25 -31.29 -17.59
C ALA A 851 -13.24 -31.92 -18.55
N GLN A 852 -13.31 -31.52 -19.82
CA GLN A 852 -12.39 -32.02 -20.86
C GLN A 852 -10.96 -31.51 -20.69
N LEU A 853 -10.74 -30.29 -20.19
CA LEU A 853 -9.40 -29.82 -19.83
C LEU A 853 -8.80 -30.63 -18.67
N GLU A 854 -9.60 -31.05 -17.68
CA GLU A 854 -9.13 -31.93 -16.60
C GLU A 854 -8.81 -33.34 -17.08
N VAL A 855 -9.53 -33.85 -18.08
CA VAL A 855 -9.18 -35.12 -18.75
C VAL A 855 -7.89 -34.95 -19.55
N CYS A 856 -7.77 -33.89 -20.35
CA CYS A 856 -6.58 -33.56 -21.14
C CYS A 856 -5.32 -33.49 -20.26
N LYS A 857 -5.43 -32.79 -19.12
CA LYS A 857 -4.37 -32.64 -18.13
C LYS A 857 -3.90 -33.98 -17.55
N ARG A 858 -4.80 -34.95 -17.38
CA ARG A 858 -4.47 -36.30 -16.87
C ARG A 858 -3.97 -37.25 -17.96
N ALA A 859 -4.51 -37.14 -19.17
CA ALA A 859 -4.24 -38.06 -20.27
C ALA A 859 -2.98 -37.70 -21.08
N ARG A 860 -2.51 -36.45 -21.04
CA ARG A 860 -1.38 -35.96 -21.82
C ARG A 860 -0.22 -35.52 -20.92
N GLN A 861 1.00 -35.61 -21.45
CA GLN A 861 2.19 -35.08 -20.79
C GLN A 861 2.50 -33.68 -21.31
N PHE A 862 2.81 -32.76 -20.38
CA PHE A 862 3.15 -31.37 -20.69
C PHE A 862 4.53 -31.01 -20.14
N GLU A 863 5.33 -30.30 -20.94
CA GLU A 863 6.62 -29.74 -20.51
C GLU A 863 6.45 -28.52 -19.57
N VAL A 864 5.22 -28.04 -19.43
CA VAL A 864 4.82 -26.95 -18.55
C VAL A 864 3.90 -27.49 -17.46
N LYS A 865 3.91 -26.85 -16.30
CA LYS A 865 2.95 -27.16 -15.24
C LYS A 865 1.60 -26.53 -15.58
N PHE A 866 0.61 -27.37 -15.82
CA PHE A 866 -0.76 -27.00 -16.16
C PHE A 866 -1.63 -26.88 -14.90
N ASN A 867 -1.95 -25.64 -14.50
CA ASN A 867 -2.82 -25.38 -13.35
C ASN A 867 -4.22 -24.97 -13.80
N LEU A 868 -5.22 -25.70 -13.31
CA LEU A 868 -6.64 -25.38 -13.43
C LEU A 868 -7.15 -24.94 -12.06
N PRO A 869 -7.94 -23.85 -11.97
CA PRO A 869 -8.47 -23.37 -10.70
C PRO A 869 -9.42 -24.40 -10.10
N LYS A 870 -9.32 -24.65 -8.78
CA LYS A 870 -10.16 -25.67 -8.11
C LYS A 870 -11.65 -25.34 -8.06
N TRP A 871 -12.01 -24.06 -8.14
CA TRP A 871 -13.38 -23.58 -8.02
C TRP A 871 -13.99 -23.30 -9.40
N GLU A 872 -15.29 -23.60 -9.54
CA GLU A 872 -16.06 -23.33 -10.74
C GLU A 872 -16.56 -21.89 -10.75
N ASN A 873 -16.28 -21.18 -11.84
CA ASN A 873 -16.93 -19.92 -12.17
C ASN A 873 -17.78 -20.16 -13.43
N PRO A 874 -19.12 -20.14 -13.31
CA PRO A 874 -20.00 -20.47 -14.44
C PRO A 874 -19.95 -19.45 -15.59
N ARG A 875 -19.27 -18.31 -15.41
CA ARG A 875 -19.18 -17.24 -16.43
C ARG A 875 -17.83 -17.17 -17.14
N VAL A 876 -16.76 -17.65 -16.51
CA VAL A 876 -15.37 -17.50 -16.99
C VAL A 876 -14.59 -18.76 -16.66
N LEU A 877 -14.02 -19.39 -17.69
CA LEU A 877 -13.06 -20.48 -17.56
C LEU A 877 -11.67 -19.94 -17.84
N SER A 878 -10.75 -20.11 -16.89
CA SER A 878 -9.35 -19.75 -17.09
C SER A 878 -8.42 -20.83 -16.57
N PHE A 879 -7.22 -20.90 -17.12
CA PHE A 879 -6.16 -21.80 -16.68
C PHE A 879 -4.79 -21.14 -16.84
N SER A 880 -3.76 -21.69 -16.20
CA SER A 880 -2.39 -21.17 -16.33
C SER A 880 -1.42 -22.26 -16.76
N LEU A 881 -0.49 -21.91 -17.63
CA LEU A 881 0.68 -22.72 -17.98
C LEU A 881 1.92 -22.05 -17.38
N THR A 882 2.60 -22.77 -16.49
CA THR A 882 3.77 -22.26 -15.74
C THR A 882 5.02 -23.04 -16.12
N SER A 883 6.16 -22.37 -16.26
CA SER A 883 7.42 -23.08 -16.52
C SER A 883 7.79 -23.95 -15.31
N GLN A 884 8.34 -25.13 -15.58
CA GLN A 884 8.84 -26.02 -14.52
C GLN A 884 10.23 -25.60 -14.01
N THR A 885 11.00 -24.89 -14.84
CA THR A 885 12.38 -24.47 -14.54
C THR A 885 12.50 -22.99 -14.22
N MET A 886 11.64 -22.14 -14.79
CA MET A 886 11.63 -20.69 -14.59
C MET A 886 10.37 -20.26 -13.84
N LEU A 887 10.41 -20.28 -12.51
CA LEU A 887 9.24 -20.08 -11.65
C LEU A 887 8.54 -18.71 -11.80
N ASP A 888 9.22 -17.72 -12.40
CA ASP A 888 8.70 -16.38 -12.69
C ASP A 888 7.92 -16.29 -14.02
N GLN A 889 7.94 -17.34 -14.85
CA GLN A 889 7.30 -17.35 -16.17
C GLN A 889 5.97 -18.12 -16.16
N SER A 890 4.89 -17.43 -16.53
CA SER A 890 3.55 -18.00 -16.64
C SER A 890 2.73 -17.35 -17.74
N VAL A 891 1.82 -18.12 -18.33
CA VAL A 891 0.79 -17.62 -19.25
C VAL A 891 -0.58 -17.99 -18.71
N ASP A 892 -1.40 -16.98 -18.49
CA ASP A 892 -2.79 -17.13 -18.06
C ASP A 892 -3.69 -17.11 -19.31
N PHE A 893 -4.52 -18.14 -19.46
CA PHE A 893 -5.43 -18.34 -20.57
C PHE A 893 -6.86 -18.14 -20.13
N ASP A 894 -7.59 -17.26 -20.83
CA ASP A 894 -9.06 -17.18 -20.74
C ASP A 894 -9.68 -17.99 -21.89
N VAL A 895 -10.60 -18.89 -21.55
CA VAL A 895 -11.30 -19.75 -22.52
C VAL A 895 -12.65 -19.14 -22.85
N LEU A 896 -12.85 -18.79 -24.13
CA LEU A 896 -13.98 -18.00 -24.60
C LEU A 896 -14.78 -18.77 -25.65
N PRO A 897 -15.96 -19.32 -25.31
CA PRO A 897 -16.90 -19.83 -26.30
C PRO A 897 -17.39 -18.69 -27.21
N ALA A 898 -17.44 -18.92 -28.53
CA ALA A 898 -17.83 -17.90 -29.50
C ALA A 898 -18.65 -18.47 -30.68
N PHE A 899 -19.48 -17.62 -31.28
CA PHE A 899 -20.17 -17.87 -32.55
C PHE A 899 -19.18 -17.69 -33.71
N ASP A 900 -19.18 -18.62 -34.69
CA ASP A 900 -18.33 -18.54 -35.88
C ASP A 900 -18.94 -17.63 -36.95
N ALA A 901 -18.99 -16.33 -36.65
CA ALA A 901 -19.55 -15.33 -37.56
C ALA A 901 -18.76 -15.16 -38.87
N LEU A 902 -17.48 -15.56 -38.88
CA LEU A 902 -16.59 -15.42 -40.04
C LEU A 902 -16.60 -16.67 -40.95
N GLY A 903 -16.96 -17.84 -40.41
CA GLY A 903 -16.91 -19.10 -41.13
C GLY A 903 -15.51 -19.42 -41.69
N GLN A 904 -15.47 -19.91 -42.92
CA GLN A 904 -14.23 -20.15 -43.67
C GLN A 904 -13.85 -18.90 -44.47
N LEU A 905 -13.10 -17.98 -43.85
CA LEU A 905 -12.57 -16.81 -44.51
C LEU A 905 -11.19 -17.11 -45.09
N ALA A 906 -10.95 -16.74 -46.35
CA ALA A 906 -9.62 -16.87 -46.94
C ALA A 906 -8.65 -15.86 -46.28
N PRO A 907 -7.37 -16.22 -46.06
CA PRO A 907 -6.40 -15.29 -45.48
C PRO A 907 -6.32 -13.97 -46.25
N GLY A 908 -6.42 -12.85 -45.54
CA GLY A 908 -6.37 -11.50 -46.13
C GLY A 908 -7.65 -11.04 -46.86
N SER A 909 -8.70 -11.87 -46.92
CA SER A 909 -9.99 -11.46 -47.48
C SER A 909 -10.84 -10.70 -46.46
N ARG A 910 -11.60 -9.71 -46.93
CA ARG A 910 -12.53 -8.95 -46.08
C ARG A 910 -13.78 -9.78 -45.78
N PRO A 911 -14.31 -9.76 -44.54
CA PRO A 911 -15.59 -10.38 -44.24
C PRO A 911 -16.74 -9.79 -45.08
N PRO A 912 -17.77 -10.59 -45.43
CA PRO A 912 -18.97 -10.07 -46.07
C PRO A 912 -19.65 -9.00 -45.21
N PRO A 913 -20.16 -7.89 -45.78
CA PRO A 913 -20.82 -6.84 -45.00
C PRO A 913 -21.96 -7.34 -44.11
N GLN A 914 -22.67 -8.38 -44.55
CA GLN A 914 -23.77 -9.00 -43.80
C GLN A 914 -23.38 -9.40 -42.38
N VAL A 915 -22.14 -9.87 -42.17
CA VAL A 915 -21.62 -10.23 -40.82
C VAL A 915 -21.72 -9.03 -39.86
N TYR A 916 -21.34 -7.85 -40.34
CA TYR A 916 -21.39 -6.63 -39.54
C TYR A 916 -22.80 -6.05 -39.43
N VAL A 917 -23.64 -6.22 -40.46
CA VAL A 917 -25.07 -5.87 -40.39
C VAL A 917 -25.76 -6.66 -39.27
N ASP A 918 -25.53 -7.97 -39.21
CA ASP A 918 -26.11 -8.84 -38.18
C ASP A 918 -25.55 -8.55 -36.79
N LEU A 919 -24.26 -8.20 -36.71
CA LEU A 919 -23.64 -7.70 -35.47
C LEU A 919 -24.31 -6.41 -34.99
N ILE A 920 -24.50 -5.43 -35.87
CA ILE A 920 -25.12 -4.13 -35.55
C ILE A 920 -26.59 -4.32 -35.12
N ARG A 921 -27.32 -5.24 -35.73
CA ARG A 921 -28.69 -5.58 -35.32
C ARG A 921 -28.75 -6.26 -33.95
N SER A 922 -27.70 -7.00 -33.59
CA SER A 922 -27.55 -7.67 -32.30
C SER A 922 -26.91 -6.78 -31.22
N TYR A 923 -26.58 -5.53 -31.55
CA TYR A 923 -25.81 -4.62 -30.71
C TYR A 923 -26.63 -4.14 -29.50
N ASN A 924 -26.24 -4.60 -28.30
CA ASN A 924 -26.71 -4.06 -27.03
C ASN A 924 -25.55 -3.47 -26.21
N THR A 925 -24.44 -4.21 -26.09
CA THR A 925 -23.27 -3.80 -25.33
C THR A 925 -22.05 -3.64 -26.27
N PRO A 926 -21.27 -2.54 -26.17
CA PRO A 926 -20.05 -2.38 -26.96
C PRO A 926 -19.05 -3.53 -26.79
N GLY A 927 -18.63 -4.16 -27.88
CA GLY A 927 -17.60 -5.20 -27.90
C GLY A 927 -18.00 -6.53 -27.25
N GLU A 928 -19.30 -6.77 -27.01
CA GLU A 928 -19.80 -8.01 -26.38
C GLU A 928 -19.36 -9.28 -27.13
N TYR A 929 -19.31 -9.18 -28.46
CA TYR A 929 -19.02 -10.29 -29.37
C TYR A 929 -17.60 -10.23 -29.95
N SER A 930 -16.68 -9.49 -29.32
CA SER A 930 -15.31 -9.31 -29.82
C SER A 930 -14.57 -10.65 -30.00
N SER A 931 -14.92 -11.67 -29.20
CA SER A 931 -14.38 -13.04 -29.32
C SER A 931 -14.59 -13.64 -30.72
N CYS A 932 -15.71 -13.31 -31.39
CA CYS A 932 -16.01 -13.80 -32.75
C CYS A 932 -15.00 -13.31 -33.80
N PHE A 933 -14.39 -12.16 -33.54
CA PHE A 933 -13.49 -11.48 -34.47
C PHE A 933 -12.01 -11.61 -34.07
N THR A 934 -11.69 -12.53 -33.17
CA THR A 934 -10.33 -12.74 -32.63
C THR A 934 -9.30 -13.01 -33.72
N GLU A 935 -9.67 -13.74 -34.78
CA GLU A 935 -8.79 -13.99 -35.93
C GLU A 935 -8.36 -12.69 -36.61
N LEU A 936 -9.33 -11.80 -36.91
CA LEU A 936 -9.06 -10.50 -37.53
C LEU A 936 -8.25 -9.58 -36.60
N GLN A 937 -8.54 -9.58 -35.30
CA GLN A 937 -7.76 -8.82 -34.31
C GLN A 937 -6.31 -9.31 -34.22
N ARG A 938 -6.10 -10.62 -34.29
CA ARG A 938 -4.76 -11.23 -34.28
C ARG A 938 -4.02 -10.83 -35.55
N ASP A 939 -4.62 -11.04 -36.71
CA ASP A 939 -3.99 -10.87 -38.01
C ASP A 939 -3.62 -9.40 -38.26
N PHE A 940 -4.44 -8.46 -37.80
CA PHE A 940 -4.13 -7.02 -37.84
C PHE A 940 -2.79 -6.64 -37.18
N VAL A 941 -2.36 -7.38 -36.16
CA VAL A 941 -1.12 -7.12 -35.40
C VAL A 941 0.03 -8.05 -35.81
N VAL A 942 -0.26 -9.31 -36.13
CA VAL A 942 0.76 -10.33 -36.43
C VAL A 942 1.65 -9.92 -37.60
N ASP A 943 1.05 -9.40 -38.67
CA ASP A 943 1.73 -9.00 -39.91
C ASP A 943 2.59 -7.73 -39.77
N ARG A 944 2.55 -7.08 -38.60
CA ARG A 944 3.33 -5.86 -38.36
C ARG A 944 4.80 -6.16 -38.04
N PRO A 945 5.72 -5.24 -38.35
CA PRO A 945 7.15 -5.42 -38.11
C PRO A 945 7.46 -5.78 -36.66
N THR A 946 8.48 -6.62 -36.45
CA THR A 946 8.94 -7.01 -35.11
C THR A 946 9.27 -5.79 -34.24
N LYS A 947 9.84 -4.75 -34.84
CA LYS A 947 10.17 -3.50 -34.15
C LYS A 947 8.91 -2.77 -33.62
N LEU A 948 7.83 -2.73 -34.38
CA LEU A 948 6.54 -2.20 -33.90
C LEU A 948 5.97 -3.03 -32.75
N LYS A 949 6.04 -4.36 -32.83
CA LYS A 949 5.62 -5.25 -31.73
C LYS A 949 6.45 -5.01 -30.46
N SER A 950 7.73 -4.67 -30.59
CA SER A 950 8.59 -4.25 -29.48
C SER A 950 8.16 -2.91 -28.88
N LEU A 951 7.79 -1.92 -29.71
CA LEU A 951 7.21 -0.66 -29.21
C LEU A 951 5.88 -0.89 -28.47
N ILE A 952 5.00 -1.77 -28.99
CA ILE A 952 3.75 -2.15 -28.31
C ILE A 952 4.05 -2.76 -26.93
N ARG A 953 5.07 -3.63 -26.81
CA ARG A 953 5.50 -4.14 -25.50
C ARG A 953 5.93 -3.02 -24.56
N LEU A 954 6.71 -2.06 -25.04
CA LEU A 954 7.16 -0.92 -24.24
C LEU A 954 5.96 -0.09 -23.72
N VAL A 955 4.99 0.20 -24.58
CA VAL A 955 3.76 0.93 -24.22
C VAL A 955 2.90 0.14 -23.24
N LYS A 956 2.74 -1.18 -23.45
CA LYS A 956 2.03 -2.07 -22.51
C LYS A 956 2.72 -2.09 -21.14
N HIS A 957 4.05 -2.13 -21.13
CA HIS A 957 4.83 -2.11 -19.90
C HIS A 957 4.63 -0.79 -19.14
N TRP A 958 4.76 0.35 -19.83
CA TRP A 958 4.46 1.68 -19.27
C TRP A 958 3.03 1.73 -18.71
N TYR A 959 2.04 1.26 -19.47
CA TYR A 959 0.65 1.21 -19.02
C TYR A 959 0.45 0.33 -17.77
N ARG A 960 1.15 -0.80 -17.65
CA ARG A 960 1.16 -1.64 -16.43
C ARG A 960 1.78 -0.89 -15.24
N GLN A 961 2.79 -0.04 -15.45
CA GLN A 961 3.35 0.81 -14.39
C GLN A 961 2.34 1.87 -13.93
N CYS A 962 1.66 2.54 -14.86
CA CYS A 962 0.55 3.46 -14.54
C CYS A 962 -0.59 2.74 -13.79
N LYS A 963 -0.72 1.41 -13.96
CA LYS A 963 -1.70 0.63 -13.21
C LYS A 963 -1.45 0.52 -11.71
N LYS A 964 -0.19 0.61 -11.29
CA LYS A 964 0.22 0.50 -9.87
C LYS A 964 -0.02 1.80 -9.08
N MET A 965 -0.23 2.93 -9.76
CA MET A 965 -0.44 4.23 -9.10
C MET A 965 -1.83 4.35 -8.46
N PRO A 966 -1.97 5.13 -7.36
CA PRO A 966 -3.27 5.41 -6.74
C PRO A 966 -4.20 6.11 -7.72
N LYS A 967 -5.26 5.42 -8.14
CA LYS A 967 -6.31 5.99 -8.97
C LYS A 967 -7.52 6.22 -8.09
N GLY A 968 -8.13 7.40 -8.19
CA GLY A 968 -9.47 7.61 -7.65
C GLY A 968 -10.51 6.67 -8.30
N LYS A 969 -11.79 7.01 -8.22
CA LYS A 969 -12.84 6.21 -8.90
C LYS A 969 -12.65 6.23 -10.43
N GLY A 970 -12.81 5.07 -11.08
CA GLY A 970 -12.76 4.89 -12.54
C GLY A 970 -11.64 3.95 -13.03
N SER A 971 -11.86 3.27 -14.16
CA SER A 971 -10.86 2.42 -14.83
C SER A 971 -9.99 3.24 -15.80
N LEU A 972 -8.74 2.80 -15.98
CA LEU A 972 -7.94 3.28 -17.11
C LEU A 972 -8.49 2.71 -18.42
N PRO A 973 -8.18 3.35 -19.57
CA PRO A 973 -8.57 2.84 -20.88
C PRO A 973 -8.11 1.39 -21.10
N PRO A 974 -8.85 0.57 -21.86
CA PRO A 974 -8.43 -0.78 -22.19
C PRO A 974 -7.02 -0.79 -22.79
N GLN A 975 -6.18 -1.74 -22.36
CA GLN A 975 -4.80 -1.86 -22.87
C GLN A 975 -4.77 -1.99 -24.39
N HIS A 976 -5.73 -2.73 -24.96
CA HIS A 976 -5.85 -2.89 -26.40
C HIS A 976 -5.97 -1.56 -27.16
N GLY A 977 -6.62 -0.55 -26.57
CA GLY A 977 -6.71 0.79 -27.16
C GLY A 977 -5.33 1.46 -27.31
N LEU A 978 -4.40 1.22 -26.37
CA LEU A 978 -3.03 1.73 -26.48
C LEU A 978 -2.20 0.93 -27.49
N GLU A 979 -2.47 -0.36 -27.65
CA GLU A 979 -1.84 -1.17 -28.71
C GLU A 979 -2.24 -0.65 -30.10
N LEU A 980 -3.53 -0.38 -30.31
CA LEU A 980 -4.04 0.21 -31.55
C LEU A 980 -3.54 1.64 -31.75
N LEU A 981 -3.48 2.46 -30.71
CA LEU A 981 -2.92 3.81 -30.79
C LEU A 981 -1.43 3.79 -31.18
N THR A 982 -0.69 2.76 -30.75
CA THR A 982 0.71 2.55 -31.14
C THR A 982 0.83 2.17 -32.62
N VAL A 983 -0.04 1.30 -33.12
CA VAL A 983 -0.11 0.97 -34.56
C VAL A 983 -0.45 2.23 -35.36
N TYR A 984 -1.46 2.98 -34.94
CA TYR A 984 -1.85 4.24 -35.59
C TYR A 984 -0.68 5.24 -35.66
N ALA A 985 0.02 5.44 -34.54
CA ALA A 985 1.17 6.36 -34.49
C ALA A 985 2.25 5.99 -35.52
N TRP A 986 2.56 4.70 -35.64
CA TRP A 986 3.54 4.20 -36.60
C TRP A 986 3.04 4.30 -38.05
N GLU A 987 1.77 3.98 -38.29
CA GLU A 987 1.16 4.09 -39.62
C GLU A 987 1.14 5.53 -40.14
N GLN A 988 0.85 6.50 -39.28
CA GLN A 988 0.86 7.92 -39.64
C GLN A 988 2.26 8.54 -39.60
N GLY A 989 3.19 7.93 -38.87
CA GLY A 989 4.56 8.41 -38.68
C GLY A 989 5.54 8.04 -39.80
N GLY A 990 5.07 7.38 -40.86
CA GLY A 990 5.88 7.04 -42.04
C GLY A 990 6.18 5.55 -42.22
N GLN A 991 5.67 4.65 -41.36
CA GLN A 991 5.74 3.19 -41.52
C GLN A 991 7.16 2.60 -41.68
N ASP A 992 8.21 3.30 -41.24
CA ASP A 992 9.57 2.78 -41.29
C ASP A 992 9.68 1.53 -40.39
N PRO A 993 10.12 0.36 -40.88
CA PRO A 993 10.32 -0.82 -40.03
C PRO A 993 11.54 -0.71 -39.09
N GLN A 994 12.43 0.28 -39.28
CA GLN A 994 13.68 0.46 -38.54
C GLN A 994 13.74 1.72 -37.65
N PHE A 995 12.59 2.34 -37.37
CA PHE A 995 12.45 3.55 -36.56
C PHE A 995 13.16 3.55 -35.18
N GLY A 996 13.44 4.73 -34.61
CA GLY A 996 13.99 4.86 -33.25
C GLY A 996 12.95 4.58 -32.16
N MET A 997 13.24 3.66 -31.23
CA MET A 997 12.27 3.28 -30.17
C MET A 997 11.79 4.46 -29.32
N ALA A 998 12.69 5.38 -28.99
CA ALA A 998 12.35 6.55 -28.18
C ALA A 998 11.39 7.50 -28.90
N GLU A 999 11.56 7.70 -30.21
CA GLU A 999 10.69 8.54 -31.03
C GLU A 999 9.28 7.96 -31.10
N GLY A 1000 9.19 6.65 -31.37
CA GLY A 1000 7.89 5.95 -31.40
C GLY A 1000 7.19 5.99 -30.04
N PHE A 1001 7.93 5.74 -28.96
CA PHE A 1001 7.36 5.80 -27.60
C PHE A 1001 6.91 7.21 -27.25
N ARG A 1002 7.75 8.22 -27.52
CA ARG A 1002 7.44 9.64 -27.32
C ARG A 1002 6.19 10.07 -28.10
N THR A 1003 6.01 9.58 -29.33
CA THR A 1003 4.83 9.87 -30.17
C THR A 1003 3.56 9.31 -29.55
N VAL A 1004 3.58 8.07 -29.06
CA VAL A 1004 2.41 7.46 -28.40
C VAL A 1004 2.04 8.23 -27.13
N LEU A 1005 3.02 8.62 -26.31
CA LEU A 1005 2.77 9.44 -25.13
C LEU A 1005 2.12 10.79 -25.49
N GLU A 1006 2.56 11.42 -26.59
CA GLU A 1006 1.96 12.68 -27.07
C GLU A 1006 0.49 12.51 -27.44
N LEU A 1007 0.17 11.48 -28.24
CA LEU A 1007 -1.20 11.18 -28.63
C LEU A 1007 -2.10 10.92 -27.40
N VAL A 1008 -1.57 10.27 -26.38
CA VAL A 1008 -2.26 10.08 -25.09
C VAL A 1008 -2.54 11.43 -24.41
N THR A 1009 -1.61 12.38 -24.42
CA THR A 1009 -1.89 13.74 -23.88
C THR A 1009 -2.95 14.49 -24.67
N GLN A 1010 -3.06 14.20 -25.97
CA GLN A 1010 -4.02 14.79 -26.89
C GLN A 1010 -5.31 13.96 -27.01
N TYR A 1011 -5.63 13.08 -26.04
CA TYR A 1011 -6.75 12.14 -26.11
C TYR A 1011 -8.11 12.77 -26.48
N ARG A 1012 -8.34 14.03 -26.10
CA ARG A 1012 -9.58 14.77 -26.43
C ARG A 1012 -9.75 15.02 -27.94
N GLN A 1013 -8.68 14.89 -28.71
CA GLN A 1013 -8.66 15.07 -30.15
C GLN A 1013 -8.67 13.73 -30.89
N LEU A 1014 -8.51 12.58 -30.23
CA LEU A 1014 -8.37 11.29 -30.92
C LEU A 1014 -9.69 10.82 -31.57
N CYS A 1015 -9.63 10.58 -32.88
CA CYS A 1015 -10.65 9.92 -33.68
C CYS A 1015 -10.01 8.87 -34.61
N VAL A 1016 -9.70 7.69 -34.07
CA VAL A 1016 -8.95 6.64 -34.75
C VAL A 1016 -9.87 5.48 -35.13
N TYR A 1017 -9.85 5.09 -36.40
CA TYR A 1017 -10.53 3.90 -36.91
C TYR A 1017 -9.84 3.40 -38.18
N TRP A 1018 -10.12 2.15 -38.55
CA TRP A 1018 -9.64 1.56 -39.79
C TRP A 1018 -10.81 1.01 -40.59
N THR A 1019 -10.64 0.89 -41.91
CA THR A 1019 -11.65 0.29 -42.80
C THR A 1019 -11.14 -0.98 -43.48
N VAL A 1020 -10.27 -1.72 -42.78
CA VAL A 1020 -9.67 -2.95 -43.34
C VAL A 1020 -10.73 -4.05 -43.43
N ASN A 1021 -11.46 -4.30 -42.33
CA ASN A 1021 -12.44 -5.38 -42.25
C ASN A 1021 -13.89 -4.92 -42.48
N TYR A 1022 -14.24 -3.69 -42.08
CA TYR A 1022 -15.54 -3.08 -42.36
C TYR A 1022 -15.37 -1.78 -43.15
N SER A 1023 -16.32 -1.43 -44.02
CA SER A 1023 -16.23 -0.23 -44.86
C SER A 1023 -17.57 0.51 -44.94
N ARG A 1024 -17.59 1.64 -45.68
CA ARG A 1024 -18.78 2.46 -45.92
C ARG A 1024 -19.59 2.01 -47.14
N GLU A 1025 -19.29 0.84 -47.70
CA GLU A 1025 -19.95 0.31 -48.90
C GLU A 1025 -21.39 -0.13 -48.61
N ASP A 1026 -21.62 -0.80 -47.48
CA ASP A 1026 -22.97 -1.12 -47.00
C ASP A 1026 -23.58 0.06 -46.25
N GLN A 1027 -24.85 0.36 -46.54
CA GLN A 1027 -25.54 1.51 -45.98
C GLN A 1027 -25.74 1.41 -44.45
N THR A 1028 -26.05 0.22 -43.93
CA THR A 1028 -26.25 0.01 -42.48
C THR A 1028 -24.94 0.20 -41.73
N VAL A 1029 -23.86 -0.37 -42.24
CA VAL A 1029 -22.52 -0.25 -41.65
C VAL A 1029 -22.03 1.20 -41.71
N LYS A 1030 -22.24 1.89 -42.84
CA LYS A 1030 -21.90 3.30 -43.01
C LYS A 1030 -22.62 4.17 -41.99
N ASP A 1031 -23.94 4.05 -41.86
CA ASP A 1031 -24.74 4.85 -40.94
C ASP A 1031 -24.31 4.62 -39.48
N PHE A 1032 -24.01 3.36 -39.13
CA PHE A 1032 -23.49 3.04 -37.80
C PHE A 1032 -22.09 3.63 -37.55
N LEU A 1033 -21.17 3.58 -38.51
CA LEU A 1033 -19.85 4.20 -38.39
C LEU A 1033 -19.97 5.71 -38.22
N GLU A 1034 -20.82 6.39 -38.99
CA GLU A 1034 -21.06 7.83 -38.82
C GLU A 1034 -21.62 8.15 -37.42
N GLN A 1035 -22.51 7.31 -36.89
CA GLN A 1035 -22.99 7.45 -35.51
C GLN A 1035 -21.88 7.26 -34.48
N GLN A 1036 -20.99 6.27 -34.66
CA GLN A 1036 -19.85 6.06 -33.75
C GLN A 1036 -18.87 7.25 -33.78
N LEU A 1037 -18.57 7.78 -34.96
CA LEU A 1037 -17.62 8.88 -35.16
C LEU A 1037 -18.15 10.23 -34.65
N ARG A 1038 -19.46 10.38 -34.43
CA ARG A 1038 -20.07 11.56 -33.78
C ARG A 1038 -20.03 11.53 -32.25
N LYS A 1039 -19.60 10.42 -31.63
CA LYS A 1039 -19.54 10.29 -30.16
C LYS A 1039 -18.46 11.20 -29.55
N PRO A 1040 -18.51 11.46 -28.23
CA PRO A 1040 -17.45 12.19 -27.55
C PRO A 1040 -16.10 11.47 -27.69
N ARG A 1041 -15.05 12.23 -27.99
CA ARG A 1041 -13.67 11.73 -28.07
C ARG A 1041 -13.11 11.40 -26.67
N PRO A 1042 -12.15 10.47 -26.54
CA PRO A 1042 -11.47 9.75 -27.62
C PRO A 1042 -12.34 8.68 -28.27
N ILE A 1043 -12.19 8.51 -29.58
CA ILE A 1043 -12.77 7.40 -30.35
C ILE A 1043 -11.61 6.57 -30.86
N ILE A 1044 -11.59 5.29 -30.50
CA ILE A 1044 -10.63 4.31 -31.02
C ILE A 1044 -11.44 3.06 -31.35
N LEU A 1045 -11.83 2.91 -32.61
CA LEU A 1045 -12.59 1.74 -33.06
C LEU A 1045 -11.65 0.57 -33.31
N ASP A 1046 -12.02 -0.61 -32.79
CA ASP A 1046 -11.32 -1.84 -33.08
C ASP A 1046 -11.36 -2.13 -34.60
N PRO A 1047 -10.22 -2.38 -35.27
CA PRO A 1047 -10.18 -2.71 -36.69
C PRO A 1047 -10.95 -3.98 -37.06
N ALA A 1048 -11.25 -4.87 -36.11
CA ALA A 1048 -11.97 -6.12 -36.32
C ALA A 1048 -13.48 -6.02 -36.00
N ASP A 1049 -13.88 -5.11 -35.09
CA ASP A 1049 -15.24 -4.96 -34.59
C ASP A 1049 -15.64 -3.46 -34.58
N PRO A 1050 -16.53 -3.01 -35.49
CA PRO A 1050 -16.93 -1.60 -35.57
C PRO A 1050 -17.76 -1.13 -34.36
N THR A 1051 -18.26 -2.07 -33.55
CA THR A 1051 -19.02 -1.77 -32.31
C THR A 1051 -18.10 -1.56 -31.10
N GLY A 1052 -16.85 -2.03 -31.19
CA GLY A 1052 -15.85 -2.00 -30.14
C GLY A 1052 -15.09 -0.66 -30.05
N ASN A 1053 -15.76 0.41 -29.60
CA ASN A 1053 -15.07 1.66 -29.30
C ASN A 1053 -14.34 1.60 -27.95
N LEU A 1054 -13.00 1.65 -27.98
CA LEU A 1054 -12.11 1.50 -26.83
C LEU A 1054 -11.79 2.82 -26.10
N GLY A 1055 -12.36 3.94 -26.56
CA GLY A 1055 -12.10 5.27 -26.00
C GLY A 1055 -13.00 5.70 -24.83
N PRO A 1056 -14.34 5.53 -24.89
CA PRO A 1056 -15.28 6.07 -23.90
C PRO A 1056 -15.13 5.52 -22.47
N ASN A 1057 -15.68 6.25 -21.49
CA ASN A 1057 -15.86 5.82 -20.08
C ASN A 1057 -14.57 5.43 -19.34
N ALA A 1058 -13.42 5.96 -19.76
CA ALA A 1058 -12.12 5.65 -19.20
C ALA A 1058 -11.32 6.89 -18.78
N ARG A 1059 -10.44 6.73 -17.78
CA ARG A 1059 -9.60 7.78 -17.20
C ARG A 1059 -8.37 8.11 -18.06
N TRP A 1060 -8.60 8.55 -19.30
CA TRP A 1060 -7.55 9.04 -20.19
C TRP A 1060 -6.82 10.27 -19.62
N ASP A 1061 -7.51 11.08 -18.81
CA ASP A 1061 -6.93 12.22 -18.09
C ASP A 1061 -5.78 11.82 -17.15
N LEU A 1062 -5.87 10.64 -16.51
CA LEU A 1062 -4.79 10.12 -15.67
C LEU A 1062 -3.61 9.65 -16.53
N LEU A 1063 -3.88 8.91 -17.62
CA LEU A 1063 -2.81 8.50 -18.53
C LEU A 1063 -2.12 9.71 -19.17
N ALA A 1064 -2.84 10.77 -19.48
CA ALA A 1064 -2.27 12.01 -20.03
C ALA A 1064 -1.31 12.69 -19.05
N LYS A 1065 -1.65 12.72 -17.74
CA LYS A 1065 -0.75 13.25 -16.71
C LYS A 1065 0.52 12.42 -16.58
N GLU A 1066 0.38 11.09 -16.53
CA GLU A 1066 1.53 10.18 -16.47
C GLU A 1066 2.38 10.24 -17.74
N ALA A 1067 1.75 10.41 -18.91
CA ALA A 1067 2.45 10.59 -20.17
C ALA A 1067 3.27 11.88 -20.15
N ALA A 1068 2.70 13.00 -19.68
CA ALA A 1068 3.42 14.26 -19.52
C ALA A 1068 4.66 14.15 -18.61
N ALA A 1069 4.53 13.44 -17.48
CA ALA A 1069 5.66 13.18 -16.58
C ALA A 1069 6.72 12.27 -17.25
N CYS A 1070 6.28 11.22 -17.95
CA CYS A 1070 7.15 10.29 -18.67
C CYS A 1070 7.97 10.99 -19.78
N MET A 1071 7.36 11.92 -20.51
CA MET A 1071 8.04 12.68 -21.57
C MET A 1071 9.21 13.53 -21.06
N SER A 1072 9.23 13.86 -19.76
CA SER A 1072 10.34 14.58 -19.11
C SER A 1072 11.39 13.65 -18.50
N SER A 1073 11.23 12.33 -18.64
CA SER A 1073 12.10 11.29 -18.07
C SER A 1073 13.21 10.87 -19.04
N LEU A 1074 14.25 10.18 -18.55
CA LEU A 1074 15.44 9.82 -19.35
C LEU A 1074 15.14 8.98 -20.59
N CYS A 1075 14.02 8.26 -20.62
CA CYS A 1075 13.57 7.47 -21.77
C CYS A 1075 13.08 8.33 -22.95
N CYS A 1076 12.83 9.62 -22.73
CA CYS A 1076 12.31 10.56 -23.72
C CYS A 1076 13.20 11.80 -23.90
N ILE A 1077 14.41 11.77 -23.34
CA ILE A 1077 15.37 12.88 -23.36
C ILE A 1077 16.69 12.38 -23.97
N ASP A 1078 17.27 13.16 -24.88
CA ASP A 1078 18.56 12.84 -25.50
C ASP A 1078 19.74 13.18 -24.57
N ARG A 1079 20.96 12.82 -24.98
CA ARG A 1079 22.22 13.06 -24.23
C ARG A 1079 22.40 14.52 -23.86
N ASP A 1080 22.09 15.42 -24.79
CA ASP A 1080 22.25 16.86 -24.61
C ASP A 1080 21.09 17.46 -23.78
N GLY A 1081 20.10 16.64 -23.44
CA GLY A 1081 18.90 16.96 -22.67
C GLY A 1081 17.78 17.59 -23.45
N THR A 1082 17.91 17.64 -24.77
CA THR A 1082 16.81 17.99 -25.66
C THR A 1082 15.75 16.88 -25.58
N PRO A 1083 14.45 17.24 -25.58
CA PRO A 1083 13.39 16.25 -25.71
C PRO A 1083 13.49 15.52 -27.05
N ILE A 1084 13.33 14.20 -27.01
CA ILE A 1084 13.19 13.40 -28.23
C ILE A 1084 12.00 13.94 -29.01
N GLN A 1085 12.17 14.12 -30.32
CA GLN A 1085 11.10 14.62 -31.17
C GLN A 1085 10.11 13.49 -31.50
N PRO A 1086 8.80 13.73 -31.39
CA PRO A 1086 7.80 12.78 -31.86
C PRO A 1086 7.83 12.71 -33.41
N TRP A 1087 7.26 11.65 -33.97
CA TRP A 1087 6.92 11.62 -35.39
C TRP A 1087 5.90 12.71 -35.72
N PRO A 1088 5.88 13.23 -36.97
CA PRO A 1088 4.94 14.27 -37.40
C PRO A 1088 3.53 13.72 -37.63
N VAL A 1089 2.96 13.10 -36.60
CA VAL A 1089 1.61 12.52 -36.60
C VAL A 1089 0.62 13.60 -36.21
N ARG A 1090 -0.36 13.89 -37.08
CA ARG A 1090 -1.50 14.74 -36.70
C ARG A 1090 -2.41 13.93 -35.78
N ALA A 1091 -2.93 14.55 -34.71
CA ALA A 1091 -4.05 13.97 -33.98
C ALA A 1091 -5.17 13.68 -34.98
N ALA A 1092 -5.66 12.45 -35.02
CA ALA A 1092 -6.72 12.05 -35.95
C ALA A 1092 -7.97 12.92 -35.70
N VAL A 1093 -8.21 13.94 -36.54
CA VAL A 1093 -9.36 14.86 -36.38
C VAL A 1093 -10.61 14.20 -36.95
#